data_AF-A0A7J4S9B9-F1
#
_entry.id   AF-A0A7J4S9B9-F1
#
_cell.length_a   1.000
_cell.length_b   1.000
_cell.length_c   1.000
_cell.angle_alpha   90.00
_cell.angle_beta   90.00
_cell.angle_gamma   90.00
#
_symmetry.space_group_name_H-M   'P 1'
#
loop_
_entity.id
_entity.type
_entity.pdbx_description
1 polymer ?
#
loop_
_entity_poly.entity_id
_entity_poly.type
_entity_poly.pdbx_seq_one_letter_code
_entity_poly.pdbx_strand_id
1 'polypeptide(L)'
;NWDFFGLTILPFEDELLLFLLMVCVTATNSTMAAKFVDKNNWFSDAFKALGLGKPGLWSVSVGLGMIGALLAVAANRLETGYALAQLVLLLTAFSASYLVVRGVAWPRLLPLIVLPAPLLLFGLAILESGVVTLNLPFGLRPYSIYAAVTAALTAGALLRNQTAVSDHVLWAGGLVIVILLTLLIPADDAGRGARTLLVSQAIVWIGLAQLAMYRDSPSIAGTAVVGPWLWLLLFATDVENRLVSADYIPILIEQYDLAVWMFLLVFQQIWVNIKHGETGFNLASRLGGMSELSARLRDSAVLQLWSLSFLLTLFVTWSVTRPGALPALGLFGILTVLMISHAVMVLFDRHKGRPRTLMTIWGAATIALSWTYGQQAIWAVTLVITSAILLLASDRLKRSGASDELMKKAEALPGQLLTLMMGLLSGLFIIIALEPLNLVQLDGDAFLPDETVNLYCLTVITLVALTLYLRRAAMVEKLLPPAIAAVGLLSIMAITAQIKDSALVLLATLLMFIGSGAYLAIQGEFRSEMRSVARKEDRLLRIEEKQARLQKFVDAQAAGKGVAATIDNQQDNKSRLKMIDIEMLDLVEKQRKRAKRTGTSGQYDLELGDIHHRPVIVIAFLTTTILASIYLSFTTSLSYLILAFCVVISILFIALARIRANDIGLRLPDVAGIELPIAISMLGLVLVHLAGRVSDSVVGLDDAKHLAVLTGGLCILASVGLVGRNDLGLRIPNAVEGVVYLLVIDRIVALIIGGEVPVMYRVDPFSASIIDWTLPLIFIEIVLLSSVIAYDWVEKQRLLRGLEDHRGAIGRAAWVVLAGITSIGFAGLLAIVLVFRRGWNWTQPAVVLTAWLILPVALSGVMYWCMEPIGLAPLGLHIFATIAGIVSIGFVIWSVASDSGVWLASGLWAVHILLLPAGFGWENLTVVAVLLIICSATSWVSGILVMRKSWRVFGALDMILAWVVAMIMLSVGAGVEAMLAILIASSVLLGIVTYLNQTYEKRIING
;
A
#
# COMPACT_ATOMS: atom_id res chain seq x y z
N ASN A 1 56.32 -21.94 -45.40
CA ASN A 1 57.63 -21.60 -44.82
C ASN A 1 57.63 -20.13 -44.46
N TRP A 2 57.76 -19.84 -43.17
CA TRP A 2 57.85 -18.48 -42.65
C TRP A 2 59.34 -18.13 -42.56
N ASP A 3 59.75 -17.00 -43.12
CA ASP A 3 61.14 -16.53 -43.05
C ASP A 3 61.17 -15.27 -42.19
N PHE A 4 61.70 -15.38 -40.97
CA PHE A 4 61.70 -14.31 -40.00
C PHE A 4 63.12 -13.81 -39.81
N PHE A 5 63.43 -12.61 -40.31
CA PHE A 5 64.77 -12.02 -40.31
C PHE A 5 65.86 -12.92 -40.91
N GLY A 6 65.56 -13.66 -41.98
CA GLY A 6 66.52 -14.52 -42.69
C GLY A 6 66.73 -15.89 -42.06
N LEU A 7 65.92 -16.25 -41.05
CA LEU A 7 65.83 -17.60 -40.51
C LEU A 7 64.60 -18.29 -41.09
N THR A 8 64.85 -19.33 -41.88
CA THR A 8 63.82 -20.18 -42.45
C THR A 8 63.24 -21.08 -41.35
N ILE A 9 61.99 -20.83 -40.95
CA ILE A 9 61.30 -21.67 -39.97
C ILE A 9 60.84 -22.94 -40.68
N LEU A 10 61.44 -24.07 -40.30
CA LEU A 10 61.06 -25.40 -40.77
C LEU A 10 59.91 -25.95 -39.91
N PRO A 11 58.81 -26.44 -40.51
CA PRO A 11 57.76 -27.12 -39.77
C PRO A 11 58.26 -28.49 -39.30
N PHE A 12 57.88 -28.89 -38.08
CA PHE A 12 57.99 -30.28 -37.65
C PHE A 12 56.76 -31.05 -38.14
N GLU A 13 56.95 -32.09 -38.94
CA GLU A 13 55.85 -32.91 -39.49
C GLU A 13 55.47 -34.09 -38.57
N ASP A 14 56.34 -34.47 -37.63
CA ASP A 14 56.13 -35.58 -36.70
C ASP A 14 55.67 -35.05 -35.31
N GLU A 15 54.40 -35.33 -34.98
CA GLU A 15 53.77 -34.97 -33.71
C GLU A 15 54.47 -35.59 -32.48
N LEU A 16 54.95 -36.83 -32.59
CA LEU A 16 55.63 -37.52 -31.49
C LEU A 16 57.00 -36.89 -31.23
N LEU A 17 57.74 -36.54 -32.29
CA LEU A 17 59.02 -35.84 -32.18
C LEU A 17 58.83 -34.46 -31.53
N LEU A 18 57.83 -33.70 -31.98
CA LEU A 18 57.51 -32.39 -31.41
C LEU A 18 57.13 -32.50 -29.92
N PHE A 19 56.32 -33.51 -29.57
CA PHE A 19 55.92 -33.77 -28.19
C PHE A 19 57.12 -34.09 -27.30
N LEU A 20 58.00 -35.01 -27.72
CA LEU A 20 59.20 -35.39 -26.98
C LEU A 20 60.19 -34.23 -26.82
N LEU A 21 60.36 -33.41 -27.86
CA LEU A 21 61.18 -32.19 -27.77
C LEU A 21 60.60 -31.23 -26.74
N MET A 22 59.27 -31.06 -26.74
CA MET A 22 58.58 -30.22 -25.78
C MET A 22 58.71 -30.75 -24.35
N VAL A 23 58.66 -32.08 -24.13
CA VAL A 23 58.96 -32.72 -22.84
C VAL A 23 60.37 -32.33 -22.37
N CYS A 24 61.38 -32.51 -23.21
CA CYS A 24 62.77 -32.20 -22.88
C CYS A 24 62.96 -30.73 -22.51
N VAL A 25 62.43 -29.81 -23.31
CA VAL A 25 62.52 -28.36 -23.08
C VAL A 25 61.80 -27.98 -21.79
N THR A 26 60.59 -28.50 -21.57
CA THR A 26 59.76 -28.17 -20.40
C THR A 26 60.34 -28.74 -19.11
N ALA A 27 60.79 -29.99 -19.12
CA ALA A 27 61.44 -30.62 -17.98
C ALA A 27 62.75 -29.88 -17.62
N THR A 28 63.54 -29.50 -18.63
CA THR A 28 64.77 -28.73 -18.41
C THR A 28 64.46 -27.35 -17.83
N ASN A 29 63.53 -26.61 -18.44
CA ASN A 29 63.14 -25.27 -17.96
C ASN A 29 62.60 -25.32 -16.53
N SER A 30 61.65 -26.21 -16.24
CA SER A 30 61.06 -26.36 -14.91
C SER A 30 62.09 -26.76 -13.83
N THR A 31 63.05 -27.63 -14.17
CA THR A 31 64.13 -28.04 -13.27
C THR A 31 65.12 -26.90 -13.00
N MET A 32 65.52 -26.17 -14.04
CA MET A 32 66.41 -25.01 -13.91
C MET A 32 65.73 -23.88 -13.11
N ALA A 33 64.45 -23.62 -13.36
CA ALA A 33 63.66 -22.65 -12.61
C ALA A 33 63.60 -22.98 -11.12
N ALA A 34 63.42 -24.26 -10.75
CA ALA A 34 63.44 -24.70 -9.35
C ALA A 34 64.83 -24.55 -8.72
N LYS A 35 65.89 -24.90 -9.45
CA LYS A 35 67.27 -24.88 -8.94
C LYS A 35 67.78 -23.46 -8.66
N PHE A 36 67.36 -22.49 -9.45
CA PHE A 36 67.87 -21.11 -9.39
C PHE A 36 66.89 -20.11 -8.75
N VAL A 37 65.84 -20.56 -8.09
CA VAL A 37 64.79 -19.68 -7.51
C VAL A 37 65.35 -18.63 -6.54
N ASP A 38 66.37 -18.99 -5.76
CA ASP A 38 66.98 -18.12 -4.74
C ASP A 38 68.11 -17.24 -5.28
N LYS A 39 68.37 -17.25 -6.60
CA LYS A 39 69.44 -16.44 -7.20
C LYS A 39 68.92 -15.06 -7.64
N ASN A 40 69.74 -14.04 -7.40
CA ASN A 40 69.50 -12.69 -7.92
C ASN A 40 69.53 -12.70 -9.46
N ASN A 41 68.66 -11.91 -10.09
CA ASN A 41 68.57 -11.82 -11.54
C ASN A 41 68.20 -10.42 -12.01
N TRP A 42 68.78 -10.04 -13.14
CA TRP A 42 68.64 -8.71 -13.74
C TRP A 42 67.20 -8.38 -14.16
N PHE A 43 66.42 -9.38 -14.57
CA PHE A 43 65.04 -9.21 -15.04
C PHE A 43 64.10 -8.77 -13.90
N SER A 44 64.22 -9.41 -12.73
CA SER A 44 63.42 -9.08 -11.55
C SER A 44 63.80 -7.73 -10.96
N ASP A 45 65.08 -7.36 -11.02
CA ASP A 45 65.56 -6.04 -10.62
C ASP A 45 65.09 -4.93 -11.57
N ALA A 46 64.96 -5.22 -12.87
CA ALA A 46 64.37 -4.29 -13.85
C ALA A 46 62.89 -4.00 -13.61
N PHE A 47 62.08 -5.02 -13.28
CA PHE A 47 60.67 -4.82 -12.90
C PHE A 47 60.52 -3.99 -11.62
N LYS A 48 61.43 -4.18 -10.65
CA LYS A 48 61.48 -3.36 -9.44
C LYS A 48 61.79 -1.90 -9.77
N ALA A 49 62.70 -1.66 -10.71
CA ALA A 49 63.05 -0.31 -11.18
C ALA A 49 61.90 0.38 -11.93
N LEU A 50 61.03 -0.37 -12.60
CA LEU A 50 59.82 0.13 -13.28
C LEU A 50 58.63 0.35 -12.34
N GLY A 51 58.78 0.13 -11.03
CA GLY A 51 57.70 0.25 -10.05
C GLY A 51 56.66 -0.88 -10.09
N LEU A 52 56.94 -1.95 -10.85
CA LEU A 52 56.03 -3.09 -11.06
C LEU A 52 56.24 -4.25 -10.06
N GLY A 53 57.07 -4.03 -9.03
CA GLY A 53 57.43 -5.04 -8.03
C GLY A 53 58.64 -5.90 -8.41
N LYS A 54 59.11 -6.78 -7.52
CA LYS A 54 60.23 -7.71 -7.78
C LYS A 54 59.70 -9.14 -7.93
N PRO A 55 59.29 -9.60 -9.14
CA PRO A 55 58.86 -10.97 -9.34
C PRO A 55 60.00 -11.95 -9.04
N GLY A 56 59.70 -13.19 -8.65
CA GLY A 56 60.74 -14.22 -8.47
C GLY A 56 61.18 -14.78 -9.82
N LEU A 57 62.45 -15.17 -9.98
CA LEU A 57 62.98 -15.74 -11.24
C LEU A 57 62.15 -16.95 -11.70
N TRP A 58 61.73 -17.78 -10.74
CA TRP A 58 60.84 -18.91 -10.99
C TRP A 58 59.50 -18.47 -11.60
N SER A 59 58.87 -17.42 -11.07
CA SER A 59 57.58 -16.93 -11.60
C SER A 59 57.68 -16.39 -13.02
N VAL A 60 58.81 -15.77 -13.39
CA VAL A 60 59.06 -15.27 -14.74
C VAL A 60 59.30 -16.41 -15.73
N SER A 61 60.16 -17.38 -15.36
CA SER A 61 60.46 -18.56 -16.20
C SER A 61 59.23 -19.43 -16.42
N VAL A 62 58.42 -19.65 -15.37
CA VAL A 62 57.13 -20.35 -15.48
C VAL A 62 56.15 -19.53 -16.31
N GLY A 63 56.03 -18.22 -16.08
CA GLY A 63 55.12 -17.34 -16.83
C GLY A 63 55.40 -17.33 -18.34
N LEU A 64 56.65 -17.14 -18.74
CA LEU A 64 57.06 -17.19 -20.15
C LEU A 64 56.90 -18.60 -20.73
N GLY A 65 57.24 -19.64 -19.96
CA GLY A 65 57.02 -21.03 -20.33
C GLY A 65 55.54 -21.36 -20.55
N MET A 66 54.66 -20.83 -19.71
CA MET A 66 53.21 -20.96 -19.82
C MET A 66 52.65 -20.19 -21.02
N ILE A 67 53.20 -19.02 -21.39
CA ILE A 67 52.80 -18.30 -22.61
C ILE A 67 53.19 -19.08 -23.87
N GLY A 68 54.45 -19.55 -23.96
CA GLY A 68 54.91 -20.36 -25.10
C GLY A 68 54.15 -21.68 -25.23
N ALA A 69 53.86 -22.31 -24.10
CA ALA A 69 52.96 -23.45 -23.99
C ALA A 69 51.54 -23.17 -24.51
N LEU A 70 50.92 -22.06 -24.06
CA LEU A 70 49.58 -21.67 -24.48
C LEU A 70 49.52 -21.45 -26.00
N LEU A 71 50.56 -20.87 -26.59
CA LEU A 71 50.67 -20.72 -28.04
C LEU A 71 50.80 -22.07 -28.76
N ALA A 72 51.59 -23.01 -28.23
CA ALA A 72 51.74 -24.35 -28.79
C ALA A 72 50.44 -25.17 -28.71
N VAL A 73 49.74 -25.06 -27.58
CA VAL A 73 48.43 -25.67 -27.34
C VAL A 73 47.36 -25.07 -28.26
N ALA A 74 47.35 -23.74 -28.43
CA ALA A 74 46.44 -23.06 -29.36
C ALA A 74 46.69 -23.45 -30.83
N ALA A 75 47.95 -23.65 -31.22
CA ALA A 75 48.32 -24.07 -32.58
C ALA A 75 47.82 -25.48 -32.93
N ASN A 76 47.68 -26.38 -31.93
CA ASN A 76 47.23 -27.77 -32.12
C ASN A 76 45.81 -28.03 -31.60
N ARG A 77 44.99 -26.97 -31.43
CA ARG A 77 43.67 -27.06 -30.79
C ARG A 77 42.67 -28.01 -31.47
N LEU A 78 42.84 -28.27 -32.77
CA LEU A 78 41.98 -29.18 -33.53
C LEU A 78 42.17 -30.65 -33.11
N GLU A 79 43.29 -30.97 -32.46
CA GLU A 79 43.62 -32.29 -31.96
C GLU A 79 43.55 -32.35 -30.43
N THR A 80 42.32 -32.44 -29.92
CA THR A 80 42.02 -32.33 -28.48
C THR A 80 42.86 -33.25 -27.58
N GLY A 81 43.09 -34.50 -27.98
CA GLY A 81 43.89 -35.45 -27.23
C GLY A 81 45.36 -35.06 -27.12
N TYR A 82 45.95 -34.56 -28.21
CA TYR A 82 47.34 -34.12 -28.28
C TYR A 82 47.54 -32.83 -27.47
N ALA A 83 46.66 -31.84 -27.67
CA ALA A 83 46.69 -30.58 -26.92
C ALA A 83 46.54 -30.77 -25.40
N LEU A 84 45.69 -31.72 -24.96
CA LEU A 84 45.50 -32.04 -23.54
C LEU A 84 46.74 -32.73 -22.95
N ALA A 85 47.40 -33.60 -23.73
CA ALA A 85 48.68 -34.21 -23.33
C ALA A 85 49.79 -33.16 -23.16
N GLN A 86 49.86 -32.18 -24.06
CA GLN A 86 50.81 -31.08 -23.99
C GLN A 86 50.58 -30.26 -22.72
N LEU A 87 49.32 -29.90 -22.45
CA LEU A 87 48.93 -29.16 -21.26
C LEU A 87 49.30 -29.90 -19.96
N VAL A 88 48.91 -31.17 -19.85
CA VAL A 88 49.13 -31.93 -18.62
C VAL A 88 50.62 -32.12 -18.35
N LEU A 89 51.43 -32.34 -19.39
CA LEU A 89 52.89 -32.38 -19.28
C LEU A 89 53.47 -31.10 -18.66
N LEU A 90 53.01 -29.94 -19.14
CA LEU A 90 53.43 -28.64 -18.60
C LEU A 90 53.01 -28.45 -17.16
N LEU A 91 51.74 -28.72 -16.85
CA LEU A 91 51.21 -28.67 -15.50
C LEU A 91 52.00 -29.59 -14.57
N THR A 92 52.36 -30.78 -15.02
CA THR A 92 53.12 -31.77 -14.25
C THR A 92 54.53 -31.29 -13.95
N ALA A 93 55.27 -30.83 -14.97
CA ALA A 93 56.63 -30.34 -14.83
C ALA A 93 56.70 -29.10 -13.93
N PHE A 94 55.81 -28.13 -14.12
CA PHE A 94 55.79 -26.92 -13.31
C PHE A 94 55.20 -27.15 -11.91
N SER A 95 54.26 -28.08 -11.72
CA SER A 95 53.80 -28.48 -10.39
C SER A 95 54.89 -29.17 -9.58
N ALA A 96 55.69 -30.05 -10.21
CA ALA A 96 56.85 -30.67 -9.58
C ALA A 96 57.88 -29.61 -9.16
N SER A 97 58.21 -28.71 -10.09
CA SER A 97 59.10 -27.55 -9.85
C SER A 97 58.60 -26.67 -8.70
N TYR A 98 57.30 -26.35 -8.68
CA TYR A 98 56.67 -25.58 -7.60
C TYR A 98 56.82 -26.26 -6.24
N LEU A 99 56.53 -27.56 -6.15
CA LEU A 99 56.66 -28.30 -4.89
C LEU A 99 58.10 -28.27 -4.37
N VAL A 100 59.09 -28.40 -5.25
CA VAL A 100 60.52 -28.27 -4.89
C VAL A 100 60.82 -26.87 -4.36
N VAL A 101 60.35 -25.81 -5.04
CA VAL A 101 60.51 -24.41 -4.60
C VAL A 101 59.85 -24.16 -3.24
N ARG A 102 58.74 -24.84 -2.93
CA ARG A 102 58.04 -24.75 -1.63
C ARG A 102 58.66 -25.65 -0.54
N GLY A 103 59.81 -26.26 -0.80
CA GLY A 103 60.58 -27.02 0.18
C GLY A 103 60.25 -28.52 0.24
N VAL A 104 59.54 -29.08 -0.74
CA VAL A 104 59.32 -30.53 -0.83
C VAL A 104 60.58 -31.20 -1.37
N ALA A 105 61.16 -32.11 -0.58
CA ALA A 105 62.34 -32.87 -0.99
C ALA A 105 62.05 -33.77 -2.21
N TRP A 106 62.98 -33.78 -3.18
CA TRP A 106 62.92 -34.58 -4.41
C TRP A 106 62.47 -36.06 -4.24
N PRO A 107 62.92 -36.81 -3.20
CA PRO A 107 62.50 -38.20 -3.02
C PRO A 107 60.98 -38.37 -2.81
N ARG A 108 60.28 -37.34 -2.32
CA ARG A 108 58.82 -37.39 -2.13
C ARG A 108 58.04 -37.26 -3.45
N LEU A 109 58.65 -36.69 -4.49
CA LEU A 109 58.06 -36.54 -5.82
C LEU A 109 58.38 -37.73 -6.74
N LEU A 110 59.40 -38.51 -6.37
CA LEU A 110 59.87 -39.66 -7.14
C LEU A 110 58.76 -40.67 -7.54
N PRO A 111 57.89 -41.14 -6.63
CA PRO A 111 56.94 -42.22 -6.95
C PRO A 111 55.76 -41.78 -7.82
N LEU A 112 55.41 -40.49 -7.84
CA LEU A 112 54.22 -40.00 -8.54
C LEU A 112 54.55 -39.22 -9.82
N ILE A 113 55.72 -38.60 -9.91
CA ILE A 113 56.07 -37.76 -11.06
C ILE A 113 57.27 -38.32 -11.81
N VAL A 114 58.40 -38.51 -11.12
CA VAL A 114 59.68 -38.80 -11.78
C VAL A 114 59.76 -40.24 -12.31
N LEU A 115 59.33 -41.22 -11.52
CA LEU A 115 59.37 -42.64 -11.91
C LEU A 115 58.33 -42.98 -13.00
N PRO A 116 57.07 -42.50 -12.93
CA PRO A 116 56.09 -42.78 -13.96
C PRO A 116 56.35 -42.07 -15.30
N ALA A 117 57.00 -40.90 -15.31
CA ALA A 117 57.21 -40.11 -16.52
C ALA A 117 57.88 -40.89 -17.69
N PRO A 118 59.05 -41.55 -17.53
CA PRO A 118 59.66 -42.31 -18.62
C PRO A 118 58.80 -43.51 -19.06
N LEU A 119 58.07 -44.15 -18.14
CA LEU A 119 57.16 -45.25 -18.47
C LEU A 119 55.97 -44.78 -19.30
N LEU A 120 55.39 -43.63 -18.96
CA LEU A 120 54.27 -43.04 -19.69
C LEU A 120 54.68 -42.52 -21.06
N LEU A 121 55.87 -41.91 -21.18
CA LEU A 121 56.42 -41.47 -22.47
C LEU A 121 56.78 -42.64 -23.37
N PHE A 122 57.36 -43.71 -22.81
CA PHE A 122 57.64 -44.93 -23.56
C PHE A 122 56.36 -45.64 -24.01
N GLY A 123 55.35 -45.71 -23.12
CA GLY A 123 54.03 -46.23 -23.46
C GLY A 123 53.34 -45.42 -24.57
N LEU A 124 53.41 -44.09 -24.49
CA LEU A 124 52.89 -43.20 -25.53
C LEU A 124 53.61 -43.43 -26.87
N ALA A 125 54.94 -43.51 -26.87
CA ALA A 125 55.72 -43.75 -28.09
C ALA A 125 55.42 -45.11 -28.73
N ILE A 126 55.20 -46.17 -27.95
CA ILE A 126 54.80 -47.49 -28.47
C ILE A 126 53.41 -47.45 -29.10
N LEU A 127 52.46 -46.79 -28.44
CA LEU A 127 51.08 -46.72 -28.91
C LEU A 127 50.97 -45.85 -30.17
N GLU A 128 51.72 -44.76 -30.25
CA GLU A 128 51.71 -43.86 -31.41
C GLU A 128 52.50 -44.40 -32.60
N SER A 129 53.61 -45.12 -32.36
CA SER A 129 54.40 -45.76 -33.43
C SER A 129 53.70 -46.94 -34.10
N GLY A 130 52.49 -47.32 -33.64
CA GLY A 130 51.71 -48.42 -34.20
C GLY A 130 52.26 -49.81 -33.90
N VAL A 131 53.29 -49.91 -33.05
CA VAL A 131 53.90 -51.20 -32.63
C VAL A 131 52.89 -52.07 -31.88
N VAL A 132 51.93 -51.45 -31.17
CA VAL A 132 50.80 -52.12 -30.53
C VAL A 132 49.50 -51.37 -30.86
N THR A 133 48.59 -52.02 -31.58
CA THR A 133 47.28 -51.45 -31.91
C THR A 133 46.24 -51.80 -30.84
N LEU A 134 45.79 -50.81 -30.06
CA LEU A 134 44.70 -50.96 -29.10
C LEU A 134 43.46 -50.20 -29.57
N ASN A 135 42.36 -50.91 -29.79
CA ASN A 135 41.06 -50.29 -30.01
C ASN A 135 40.46 -49.87 -28.67
N LEU A 136 40.64 -48.60 -28.32
CA LEU A 136 40.21 -48.05 -27.05
C LEU A 136 38.72 -47.67 -27.08
N PRO A 137 37.96 -47.94 -26.01
CA PRO A 137 36.56 -47.57 -25.94
C PRO A 137 36.40 -46.04 -26.00
N PHE A 138 35.27 -45.58 -26.53
CA PHE A 138 34.93 -44.16 -26.68
C PHE A 138 35.81 -43.33 -27.63
N GLY A 139 36.65 -43.97 -28.46
CA GLY A 139 37.48 -43.27 -29.45
C GLY A 139 38.68 -42.52 -28.86
N LEU A 140 39.16 -42.95 -27.68
CA LEU A 140 40.32 -42.34 -27.01
C LEU A 140 41.61 -42.56 -27.81
N ARG A 141 42.35 -41.49 -28.07
CA ARG A 141 43.69 -41.54 -28.71
C ARG A 141 44.79 -41.83 -27.67
N PRO A 142 45.97 -42.34 -28.06
CA PRO A 142 47.10 -42.59 -27.16
C PRO A 142 47.46 -41.38 -26.27
N TYR A 143 47.50 -40.18 -26.87
CA TYR A 143 47.75 -38.92 -26.15
C TYR A 143 46.70 -38.63 -25.06
N SER A 144 45.43 -39.00 -25.27
CA SER A 144 44.37 -38.81 -24.27
C SER A 144 44.59 -39.67 -23.02
N ILE A 145 45.11 -40.90 -23.18
CA ILE A 145 45.45 -41.78 -22.06
C ILE A 145 46.66 -41.23 -21.30
N TYR A 146 47.71 -40.84 -22.03
CA TYR A 146 48.88 -40.20 -21.42
C TYR A 146 48.44 -39.01 -20.58
N ALA A 147 47.59 -38.15 -21.13
CA ALA A 147 47.09 -36.97 -20.44
C ALA A 147 46.27 -37.32 -19.19
N ALA A 148 45.35 -38.28 -19.27
CA ALA A 148 44.51 -38.68 -18.13
C ALA A 148 45.35 -39.28 -16.98
N VAL A 149 46.25 -40.21 -17.28
CA VAL A 149 47.09 -40.86 -16.27
C VAL A 149 48.07 -39.86 -15.65
N THR A 150 48.72 -39.03 -16.48
CA THR A 150 49.64 -38.01 -15.99
C THR A 150 48.91 -36.97 -15.13
N ALA A 151 47.68 -36.57 -15.49
CA ALA A 151 46.88 -35.63 -14.71
C ALA A 151 46.51 -36.22 -13.34
N ALA A 152 46.10 -37.49 -13.28
CA ALA A 152 45.78 -38.18 -12.03
C ALA A 152 47.01 -38.28 -11.10
N LEU A 153 48.17 -38.60 -11.67
CA LEU A 153 49.43 -38.68 -10.91
C LEU A 153 49.88 -37.31 -10.39
N THR A 154 49.75 -36.27 -11.21
CA THR A 154 50.08 -34.88 -10.82
C THR A 154 49.13 -34.36 -9.76
N ALA A 155 47.83 -34.61 -9.90
CA ALA A 155 46.85 -34.33 -8.85
C ALA A 155 47.19 -35.09 -7.55
N GLY A 156 47.53 -36.38 -7.65
CA GLY A 156 47.98 -37.19 -6.52
C GLY A 156 49.24 -36.62 -5.84
N ALA A 157 50.20 -36.11 -6.61
CA ALA A 157 51.44 -35.53 -6.08
C ALA A 157 51.19 -34.22 -5.33
N LEU A 158 50.30 -33.36 -5.85
CA LEU A 158 49.85 -32.15 -5.17
C LEU A 158 49.05 -32.48 -3.91
N LEU A 159 48.14 -33.46 -4.01
CA LEU A 159 47.33 -33.97 -2.89
C LEU A 159 48.14 -34.74 -1.84
N ARG A 160 49.35 -35.21 -2.14
CA ARG A 160 50.24 -35.81 -1.15
C ARG A 160 51.04 -34.74 -0.39
N ASN A 161 51.27 -33.59 -1.00
CA ASN A 161 52.08 -32.49 -0.46
C ASN A 161 51.26 -31.23 -0.17
N GLN A 162 50.01 -31.41 0.28
CA GLN A 162 49.00 -30.35 0.39
C GLN A 162 49.39 -29.16 1.27
N THR A 163 50.26 -29.36 2.25
CA THR A 163 50.73 -28.31 3.16
C THR A 163 51.70 -27.34 2.47
N ALA A 164 52.38 -27.78 1.41
CA ALA A 164 53.30 -26.95 0.63
C ALA A 164 52.56 -26.09 -0.43
N VAL A 165 51.34 -26.48 -0.80
CA VAL A 165 50.53 -25.82 -1.83
C VAL A 165 49.63 -24.75 -1.22
N SER A 166 49.77 -23.52 -1.70
CA SER A 166 48.92 -22.41 -1.26
C SER A 166 47.55 -22.46 -1.93
N ASP A 167 46.54 -21.97 -1.22
CA ASP A 167 45.17 -21.91 -1.74
C ASP A 167 45.04 -21.05 -2.99
N HIS A 168 45.86 -19.98 -3.10
CA HIS A 168 45.95 -19.15 -4.30
C HIS A 168 46.37 -19.94 -5.53
N VAL A 169 47.34 -20.86 -5.40
CA VAL A 169 47.80 -21.67 -6.53
C VAL A 169 46.72 -22.66 -6.95
N LEU A 170 45.98 -23.22 -6.00
CA LEU A 170 44.89 -24.16 -6.29
C LEU A 170 43.74 -23.50 -7.06
N TRP A 171 43.22 -22.36 -6.60
CA TRP A 171 42.11 -21.71 -7.31
C TRP A 171 42.56 -21.03 -8.60
N ALA A 172 43.77 -20.45 -8.67
CA ALA A 172 44.29 -19.86 -9.90
C ALA A 172 44.61 -20.93 -10.95
N GLY A 173 45.20 -22.06 -10.53
CA GLY A 173 45.41 -23.22 -11.41
C GLY A 173 44.10 -23.80 -11.92
N GLY A 174 43.09 -23.91 -11.06
CA GLY A 174 41.73 -24.30 -11.47
C GLY A 174 41.12 -23.36 -12.51
N LEU A 175 41.25 -22.04 -12.34
CA LEU A 175 40.78 -21.05 -13.32
C LEU A 175 41.49 -21.17 -14.67
N VAL A 176 42.82 -21.39 -14.65
CA VAL A 176 43.60 -21.62 -15.87
C VAL A 176 43.14 -22.88 -16.59
N ILE A 177 42.90 -23.97 -15.86
CA ILE A 177 42.36 -25.22 -16.43
C ILE A 177 40.97 -24.96 -17.05
N VAL A 178 40.09 -24.21 -16.38
CA VAL A 178 38.77 -23.86 -16.90
C VAL A 178 38.88 -23.09 -18.22
N ILE A 179 39.72 -22.05 -18.28
CA ILE A 179 39.94 -21.27 -19.51
C ILE A 179 40.46 -22.16 -20.62
N LEU A 180 41.44 -23.02 -20.32
CA LEU A 180 42.02 -23.94 -21.29
C LEU A 180 41.03 -24.96 -21.83
N LEU A 181 40.24 -25.59 -20.96
CA LEU A 181 39.19 -26.52 -21.38
C LEU A 181 38.15 -25.81 -22.26
N THR A 182 37.83 -24.56 -21.95
CA THR A 182 36.92 -23.73 -22.77
C THR A 182 37.50 -23.44 -24.16
N LEU A 183 38.82 -23.24 -24.27
CA LEU A 183 39.49 -22.99 -25.56
C LEU A 183 39.73 -24.26 -26.38
N LEU A 184 39.92 -25.40 -25.72
CA LEU A 184 40.36 -26.65 -26.34
C LEU A 184 39.22 -27.58 -26.74
N ILE A 185 38.10 -27.57 -26.03
CA ILE A 185 36.97 -28.44 -26.34
C ILE A 185 36.07 -27.70 -27.34
N PRO A 186 36.00 -28.15 -28.61
CA PRO A 186 35.08 -27.56 -29.57
C PRO A 186 33.65 -27.79 -29.11
N ALA A 187 32.87 -26.71 -29.03
CA ALA A 187 31.49 -26.70 -28.57
C ALA A 187 30.60 -25.88 -29.51
N ASP A 188 30.88 -25.94 -30.80
CA ASP A 188 30.24 -25.16 -31.86
C ASP A 188 28.89 -25.74 -32.32
N ASP A 189 28.60 -27.01 -32.01
CA ASP A 189 27.49 -27.75 -32.61
C ASP A 189 26.32 -28.10 -31.66
N ALA A 190 26.23 -27.51 -30.46
CA ALA A 190 25.25 -27.88 -29.41
C ALA A 190 25.16 -29.39 -29.11
N GLY A 191 26.14 -30.17 -29.57
CA GLY A 191 26.10 -31.61 -29.61
C GLY A 191 26.96 -32.23 -28.51
N ARG A 192 27.76 -33.23 -28.90
CA ARG A 192 28.59 -33.98 -27.95
C ARG A 192 29.75 -33.14 -27.40
N GLY A 193 30.24 -32.18 -28.18
CA GLY A 193 31.32 -31.26 -27.78
C GLY A 193 30.91 -30.38 -26.58
N ALA A 194 29.75 -29.71 -26.69
CA ALA A 194 29.19 -28.87 -25.63
C ALA A 194 28.95 -29.64 -24.32
N ARG A 195 28.40 -30.86 -24.40
CA ARG A 195 28.23 -31.73 -23.22
C ARG A 195 29.56 -32.11 -22.57
N THR A 196 30.56 -32.43 -23.39
CA THR A 196 31.90 -32.77 -22.91
C THR A 196 32.54 -31.57 -22.22
N LEU A 197 32.36 -30.36 -22.76
CA LEU A 197 32.78 -29.12 -22.13
C LEU A 197 32.09 -28.95 -20.77
N LEU A 198 30.76 -29.02 -20.69
CA LEU A 198 30.02 -28.89 -19.42
C LEU A 198 30.46 -29.92 -18.37
N VAL A 199 30.62 -31.19 -18.75
CA VAL A 199 31.08 -32.24 -17.82
C VAL A 199 32.51 -31.95 -17.35
N SER A 200 33.40 -31.51 -18.23
CA SER A 200 34.77 -31.16 -17.85
C SER A 200 34.82 -29.95 -16.90
N GLN A 201 33.97 -28.94 -17.13
CA GLN A 201 33.79 -27.79 -16.24
C GLN A 201 33.23 -28.24 -14.88
N ALA A 202 32.25 -29.15 -14.89
CA ALA A 202 31.67 -29.73 -13.67
C ALA A 202 32.74 -30.39 -12.80
N ILE A 203 33.61 -31.21 -13.39
CA ILE A 203 34.69 -31.90 -12.68
C ILE A 203 35.61 -30.89 -11.98
N VAL A 204 36.01 -29.82 -12.67
CA VAL A 204 36.92 -28.82 -12.09
C VAL A 204 36.22 -28.01 -11.00
N TRP A 205 35.01 -27.49 -11.25
CA TRP A 205 34.31 -26.64 -10.28
C TRP A 205 33.84 -27.41 -9.05
N ILE A 206 33.31 -28.63 -9.20
CA ILE A 206 32.96 -29.51 -8.08
C ILE A 206 34.23 -29.97 -7.34
N GLY A 207 35.32 -30.25 -8.08
CA GLY A 207 36.62 -30.58 -7.48
C GLY A 207 37.15 -29.44 -6.60
N LEU A 208 37.09 -28.19 -7.07
CA LEU A 208 37.46 -27.01 -6.29
C LEU A 208 36.53 -26.81 -5.08
N ALA A 209 35.22 -27.04 -5.25
CA ALA A 209 34.24 -26.98 -4.17
C ALA A 209 34.58 -28.01 -3.06
N GLN A 210 34.85 -29.27 -3.45
CA GLN A 210 35.23 -30.33 -2.52
C GLN A 210 36.56 -30.02 -1.82
N LEU A 211 37.55 -29.49 -2.54
CA LEU A 211 38.82 -29.07 -1.97
C LEU A 211 38.65 -27.92 -0.97
N ALA A 212 37.77 -26.95 -1.26
CA ALA A 212 37.46 -25.87 -0.34
C ALA A 212 36.85 -26.39 0.97
N MET A 213 35.99 -27.40 0.88
CA MET A 213 35.36 -28.06 2.04
C MET A 213 36.35 -28.91 2.85
N TYR A 214 37.27 -29.59 2.17
CA TYR A 214 38.29 -30.43 2.81
C TYR A 214 39.39 -29.60 3.49
N ARG A 215 39.82 -28.50 2.86
CA ARG A 215 40.91 -27.65 3.36
C ARG A 215 40.45 -26.52 4.28
N ASP A 216 39.15 -26.32 4.42
CA ASP A 216 38.58 -25.16 5.10
C ASP A 216 39.12 -23.83 4.62
N SER A 217 39.13 -23.66 3.29
CA SER A 217 39.62 -22.44 2.64
C SER A 217 38.50 -21.55 2.11
N PRO A 218 38.26 -20.38 2.73
CA PRO A 218 37.34 -19.36 2.21
C PRO A 218 37.70 -18.87 0.81
N SER A 219 38.99 -18.79 0.49
CA SER A 219 39.47 -18.27 -0.80
C SER A 219 39.13 -19.20 -1.96
N ILE A 220 39.27 -20.52 -1.77
CA ILE A 220 38.88 -21.52 -2.78
C ILE A 220 37.35 -21.59 -2.87
N ALA A 221 36.65 -21.55 -1.72
CA ALA A 221 35.18 -21.54 -1.68
C ALA A 221 34.60 -20.38 -2.49
N GLY A 222 35.15 -19.17 -2.32
CA GLY A 222 34.77 -17.98 -3.09
C GLY A 222 34.88 -18.20 -4.60
N THR A 223 36.04 -18.66 -5.07
CA THR A 223 36.26 -18.91 -6.50
C THR A 223 35.42 -20.06 -7.03
N ALA A 224 35.23 -21.14 -6.26
CA ALA A 224 34.46 -22.31 -6.68
C ALA A 224 32.96 -22.00 -6.83
N VAL A 225 32.42 -21.03 -6.08
CA VAL A 225 31.01 -20.64 -6.16
C VAL A 225 30.80 -19.51 -7.18
N VAL A 226 31.65 -18.47 -7.18
CA VAL A 226 31.49 -17.30 -8.07
C VAL A 226 31.97 -17.60 -9.50
N GLY A 227 33.07 -18.35 -9.64
CA GLY A 227 33.70 -18.68 -10.91
C GLY A 227 32.77 -19.30 -11.96
N PRO A 228 32.00 -20.36 -11.67
CA PRO A 228 31.15 -20.99 -12.68
C PRO A 228 30.00 -20.09 -13.16
N TRP A 229 29.45 -19.23 -12.29
CA TRP A 229 28.45 -18.24 -12.69
C TRP A 229 29.04 -17.13 -13.58
N LEU A 230 30.26 -16.67 -13.29
CA LEU A 230 30.98 -15.73 -14.17
C LEU A 230 31.32 -16.38 -15.52
N TRP A 231 31.67 -17.66 -15.54
CA TRP A 231 31.91 -18.41 -16.77
C TRP A 231 30.65 -18.43 -17.65
N LEU A 232 29.47 -18.70 -17.06
CA LEU A 232 28.19 -18.61 -17.77
C LEU A 232 27.90 -17.21 -18.31
N LEU A 233 28.21 -16.16 -17.54
CA LEU A 233 28.03 -14.79 -18.02
C LEU A 233 28.86 -14.51 -19.28
N LEU A 234 30.09 -15.00 -19.35
CA LEU A 234 30.99 -14.75 -20.47
C LEU A 234 30.65 -15.56 -21.72
N PHE A 235 30.23 -16.81 -21.56
CA PHE A 235 30.13 -17.79 -22.67
C PHE A 235 28.72 -18.30 -22.95
N ALA A 236 27.72 -18.00 -22.11
CA ALA A 236 26.32 -18.38 -22.33
C ALA A 236 25.40 -17.17 -22.59
N THR A 237 25.94 -15.95 -22.67
CA THR A 237 25.19 -14.72 -22.99
C THR A 237 25.71 -14.08 -24.28
N ASP A 238 24.98 -13.10 -24.84
CA ASP A 238 25.42 -12.34 -26.05
C ASP A 238 26.58 -11.38 -25.77
N VAL A 239 27.14 -11.40 -24.55
CA VAL A 239 28.37 -10.68 -24.23
C VAL A 239 29.53 -11.17 -25.10
N GLU A 240 29.56 -12.45 -25.44
CA GLU A 240 30.53 -13.04 -26.37
C GLU A 240 30.55 -12.23 -27.69
N ASN A 241 29.40 -12.10 -28.35
CA ASN A 241 29.25 -11.33 -29.60
C ASN A 241 29.73 -9.86 -29.53
N ARG A 242 29.87 -9.27 -28.33
CA ARG A 242 30.28 -7.87 -28.13
C ARG A 242 31.71 -7.69 -27.61
N LEU A 243 32.30 -8.67 -26.92
CA LEU A 243 33.63 -8.58 -26.30
C LEU A 243 34.67 -9.54 -26.91
N VAL A 244 34.24 -10.68 -27.45
CA VAL A 244 35.09 -11.73 -28.03
C VAL A 244 34.39 -12.24 -29.28
N SER A 245 34.79 -11.82 -30.50
CA SER A 245 34.08 -12.24 -31.73
C SER A 245 33.81 -13.74 -31.71
N ALA A 246 32.53 -14.12 -31.86
CA ALA A 246 32.09 -15.53 -31.86
C ALA A 246 32.82 -16.39 -32.90
N ASP A 247 33.48 -15.74 -33.88
CA ASP A 247 34.34 -16.38 -34.86
C ASP A 247 35.61 -17.03 -34.27
N TYR A 248 36.03 -16.67 -33.05
CA TYR A 248 37.28 -17.18 -32.45
C TYR A 248 37.08 -18.36 -31.48
N ILE A 249 35.96 -18.41 -30.74
CA ILE A 249 35.61 -19.45 -29.74
C ILE A 249 34.09 -19.70 -29.73
N PRO A 250 33.48 -20.27 -30.78
CA PRO A 250 32.04 -20.49 -30.82
C PRO A 250 31.60 -21.51 -29.76
N ILE A 251 30.79 -21.06 -28.79
CA ILE A 251 30.18 -21.94 -27.77
C ILE A 251 28.67 -21.89 -27.92
N LEU A 252 28.10 -23.00 -28.39
CA LEU A 252 26.68 -23.23 -28.46
C LEU A 252 26.31 -24.38 -27.52
N ILE A 253 25.56 -24.06 -26.47
CA ILE A 253 25.10 -25.03 -25.48
C ILE A 253 23.61 -25.28 -25.70
N GLU A 254 23.21 -26.54 -25.73
CA GLU A 254 21.82 -26.94 -25.82
C GLU A 254 21.06 -26.47 -24.56
N GLN A 255 19.84 -25.98 -24.73
CA GLN A 255 19.09 -25.27 -23.70
C GLN A 255 18.78 -26.11 -22.44
N TYR A 256 18.46 -27.40 -22.59
CA TYR A 256 18.21 -28.30 -21.46
C TYR A 256 19.51 -28.70 -20.78
N ASP A 257 20.59 -28.91 -21.54
CA ASP A 257 21.93 -29.15 -20.98
C ASP A 257 22.40 -27.95 -20.13
N LEU A 258 22.15 -26.72 -20.60
CA LEU A 258 22.43 -25.49 -19.85
C LEU A 258 21.58 -25.40 -18.57
N ALA A 259 20.29 -25.72 -18.65
CA ALA A 259 19.41 -25.73 -17.48
C ALA A 259 19.90 -26.73 -16.41
N VAL A 260 20.25 -27.95 -16.81
CA VAL A 260 20.81 -28.99 -15.92
C VAL A 260 22.11 -28.52 -15.28
N TRP A 261 22.97 -27.87 -16.05
CA TRP A 261 24.21 -27.29 -15.54
C TRP A 261 23.95 -26.21 -14.49
N MET A 262 23.06 -25.26 -14.76
CA MET A 262 22.69 -24.22 -13.79
C MET A 262 22.07 -24.80 -12.51
N PHE A 263 21.26 -25.86 -12.59
CA PHE A 263 20.78 -26.57 -11.39
C PHE A 263 21.93 -27.15 -10.57
N LEU A 264 22.89 -27.80 -11.23
CA LEU A 264 24.08 -28.35 -10.58
C LEU A 264 24.87 -27.25 -9.86
N LEU A 265 24.99 -26.07 -10.46
CA LEU A 265 25.61 -24.90 -9.82
C LEU A 265 24.82 -24.42 -8.59
N VAL A 266 23.49 -24.41 -8.65
CA VAL A 266 22.65 -24.07 -7.49
C VAL A 266 22.88 -25.07 -6.34
N PHE A 267 22.97 -26.37 -6.62
CA PHE A 267 23.29 -27.36 -5.59
C PHE A 267 24.71 -27.21 -5.04
N GLN A 268 25.69 -27.00 -5.92
CA GLN A 268 27.08 -26.82 -5.54
C GLN A 268 27.28 -25.56 -4.69
N GLN A 269 26.65 -24.44 -5.02
CA GLN A 269 26.75 -23.23 -4.20
C GLN A 269 26.15 -23.43 -2.81
N ILE A 270 24.99 -24.09 -2.68
CA ILE A 270 24.35 -24.36 -1.37
C ILE A 270 25.30 -25.20 -0.52
N TRP A 271 25.87 -26.25 -1.12
CA TRP A 271 26.77 -27.17 -0.43
C TRP A 271 28.00 -26.49 0.15
N VAL A 272 28.67 -25.62 -0.62
CA VAL A 272 29.83 -24.85 -0.16
C VAL A 272 29.42 -23.79 0.86
N ASN A 273 28.31 -23.10 0.62
CA ASN A 273 27.84 -22.00 1.46
C ASN A 273 27.41 -22.44 2.87
N ILE A 274 26.99 -23.71 3.06
CA ILE A 274 26.67 -24.24 4.40
C ILE A 274 27.86 -24.10 5.38
N LYS A 275 29.11 -24.16 4.89
CA LYS A 275 30.31 -24.05 5.73
C LYS A 275 31.01 -22.70 5.59
N HIS A 276 31.12 -22.18 4.36
CA HIS A 276 31.90 -20.96 4.06
C HIS A 276 31.04 -19.74 3.72
N GLY A 277 29.71 -19.82 3.85
CA GLY A 277 28.78 -18.80 3.36
C GLY A 277 28.88 -17.43 4.03
N GLU A 278 29.39 -17.35 5.26
CA GLU A 278 29.60 -16.08 5.99
C GLU A 278 30.92 -15.39 5.61
N THR A 279 31.78 -16.06 4.84
CA THR A 279 33.07 -15.52 4.45
C THR A 279 32.88 -14.43 3.39
N GLY A 280 33.49 -13.27 3.61
CA GLY A 280 33.44 -12.15 2.68
C GLY A 280 34.46 -12.32 1.55
N PHE A 281 34.03 -12.08 0.31
CA PHE A 281 34.92 -12.10 -0.84
C PHE A 281 35.85 -10.88 -0.83
N ASN A 282 37.16 -11.11 -0.70
CA ASN A 282 38.16 -10.07 -0.43
C ASN A 282 38.65 -9.41 -1.75
N LEU A 283 37.75 -8.82 -2.54
CA LEU A 283 38.10 -8.06 -3.76
C LEU A 283 38.73 -6.70 -3.45
N ALA A 284 38.38 -6.12 -2.30
CA ALA A 284 38.53 -4.69 -2.07
C ALA A 284 39.86 -4.26 -1.44
N SER A 285 40.73 -5.19 -1.03
CA SER A 285 42.01 -4.83 -0.39
C SER A 285 43.07 -4.32 -1.37
N ARG A 286 42.78 -4.30 -2.69
CA ARG A 286 43.74 -3.90 -3.75
C ARG A 286 43.22 -2.84 -4.73
N LEU A 287 41.95 -2.45 -4.66
CA LEU A 287 41.40 -1.33 -5.45
C LEU A 287 41.55 -0.03 -4.66
N GLY A 288 42.74 0.58 -4.74
CA GLY A 288 43.02 1.88 -4.13
C GLY A 288 42.19 2.97 -4.84
N GLY A 289 41.15 3.47 -4.19
CA GLY A 289 40.38 4.62 -4.69
C GLY A 289 38.90 4.71 -4.26
N MET A 290 38.28 3.64 -3.74
CA MET A 290 36.85 3.63 -3.39
C MET A 290 36.57 3.27 -1.91
N SER A 291 37.31 3.86 -0.96
CA SER A 291 37.27 3.43 0.45
C SER A 291 35.90 3.52 1.11
N GLU A 292 35.09 4.55 0.82
CA GLU A 292 33.78 4.72 1.45
C GLU A 292 32.69 3.81 0.89
N LEU A 293 32.61 3.67 -0.45
CA LEU A 293 31.65 2.78 -1.10
C LEU A 293 31.99 1.31 -0.81
N SER A 294 33.29 0.98 -0.80
CA SER A 294 33.80 -0.32 -0.39
C SER A 294 33.51 -0.63 1.09
N ALA A 295 33.71 0.34 2.00
CA ALA A 295 33.37 0.17 3.41
C ALA A 295 31.86 -0.09 3.60
N ARG A 296 30.99 0.66 2.92
CA ARG A 296 29.54 0.44 2.96
C ARG A 296 29.12 -0.90 2.38
N LEU A 297 29.75 -1.35 1.28
CA LEU A 297 29.50 -2.68 0.71
C LEU A 297 29.94 -3.81 1.65
N ARG A 298 31.07 -3.64 2.34
CA ARG A 298 31.54 -4.58 3.36
C ARG A 298 30.59 -4.64 4.56
N ASP A 299 30.13 -3.49 5.04
CA ASP A 299 29.23 -3.39 6.21
C ASP A 299 27.80 -3.89 5.89
N SER A 300 27.41 -3.91 4.61
CA SER A 300 26.11 -4.41 4.15
C SER A 300 25.97 -5.94 4.14
N ALA A 301 27.07 -6.68 4.36
CA ALA A 301 27.16 -8.14 4.20
C ALA A 301 26.82 -8.66 2.78
N VAL A 302 26.71 -7.79 1.77
CA VAL A 302 26.44 -8.16 0.37
C VAL A 302 27.60 -8.94 -0.27
N LEU A 303 28.83 -8.75 0.24
CA LEU A 303 30.01 -9.47 -0.23
C LEU A 303 30.21 -10.84 0.46
N GLN A 304 29.33 -11.25 1.37
CA GLN A 304 29.35 -12.60 1.91
C GLN A 304 28.98 -13.61 0.83
N LEU A 305 29.56 -14.80 0.87
CA LEU A 305 29.36 -15.77 -0.20
C LEU A 305 27.89 -16.18 -0.36
N TRP A 306 27.12 -16.29 0.73
CA TRP A 306 25.66 -16.52 0.68
C TRP A 306 24.89 -15.47 -0.13
N SER A 307 25.15 -14.17 0.08
CA SER A 307 24.42 -13.07 -0.56
C SER A 307 24.94 -12.79 -1.96
N LEU A 308 26.27 -12.86 -2.15
CA LEU A 308 26.92 -12.67 -3.44
C LEU A 308 26.51 -13.75 -4.45
N SER A 309 26.51 -15.02 -4.05
CA SER A 309 26.12 -16.13 -4.92
C SER A 309 24.64 -16.08 -5.30
N PHE A 310 23.77 -15.68 -4.37
CA PHE A 310 22.34 -15.45 -4.64
C PHE A 310 22.12 -14.34 -5.68
N LEU A 311 22.75 -13.18 -5.48
CA LEU A 311 22.66 -12.04 -6.40
C LEU A 311 23.22 -12.38 -7.78
N LEU A 312 24.36 -13.06 -7.81
CA LEU A 312 25.01 -13.46 -9.05
C LEU A 312 24.15 -14.49 -9.81
N THR A 313 23.57 -15.47 -9.11
CA THR A 313 22.64 -16.43 -9.73
C THR A 313 21.45 -15.71 -10.38
N LEU A 314 20.83 -14.75 -9.68
CA LEU A 314 19.72 -13.96 -10.20
C LEU A 314 20.12 -13.17 -11.44
N PHE A 315 21.25 -12.47 -11.36
CA PHE A 315 21.74 -11.64 -12.47
C PHE A 315 22.10 -12.47 -13.70
N VAL A 316 22.84 -13.57 -13.52
CA VAL A 316 23.23 -14.46 -14.62
C VAL A 316 22.01 -15.14 -15.23
N THR A 317 21.08 -15.64 -14.41
CA THR A 317 19.84 -16.23 -14.92
C THR A 317 19.07 -15.21 -15.76
N TRP A 318 18.90 -13.97 -15.26
CA TRP A 318 18.26 -12.90 -16.02
C TRP A 318 18.99 -12.58 -17.34
N SER A 319 20.33 -12.58 -17.37
CA SER A 319 21.12 -12.31 -18.58
C SER A 319 21.11 -13.44 -19.62
N VAL A 320 21.03 -14.70 -19.17
CA VAL A 320 21.04 -15.88 -20.06
C VAL A 320 19.64 -16.20 -20.61
N THR A 321 18.58 -15.81 -19.90
CA THR A 321 17.21 -16.16 -20.28
C THR A 321 16.80 -15.49 -21.59
N ARG A 322 16.61 -16.30 -22.64
CA ARG A 322 16.10 -15.93 -23.97
C ARG A 322 15.72 -17.20 -24.75
N PRO A 323 14.91 -17.10 -25.82
CA PRO A 323 14.58 -18.25 -26.67
C PRO A 323 15.83 -18.94 -27.22
N GLY A 324 15.82 -20.28 -27.24
CA GLY A 324 16.93 -21.11 -27.71
C GLY A 324 18.13 -21.22 -26.76
N ALA A 325 18.19 -20.45 -25.66
CA ALA A 325 19.27 -20.53 -24.68
C ALA A 325 18.84 -21.20 -23.36
N LEU A 326 17.71 -20.79 -22.78
CA LEU A 326 17.20 -21.38 -21.54
C LEU A 326 15.71 -21.73 -21.71
N PRO A 327 15.30 -22.99 -21.47
CA PRO A 327 13.90 -23.39 -21.61
C PRO A 327 13.09 -22.84 -20.43
N ALA A 328 11.77 -22.76 -20.60
CA ALA A 328 10.86 -22.21 -19.60
C ALA A 328 11.00 -22.94 -18.24
N LEU A 329 11.02 -24.27 -18.26
CA LEU A 329 11.24 -25.10 -17.06
C LEU A 329 12.58 -24.81 -16.37
N GLY A 330 13.62 -24.45 -17.14
CA GLY A 330 14.91 -24.03 -16.62
C GLY A 330 14.78 -22.75 -15.81
N LEU A 331 14.23 -21.69 -16.41
CA LEU A 331 14.02 -20.39 -15.76
C LEU A 331 13.25 -20.52 -14.44
N PHE A 332 12.03 -21.08 -14.50
CA PHE A 332 11.16 -21.16 -13.33
C PHE A 332 11.74 -22.10 -12.27
N GLY A 333 12.30 -23.22 -12.69
CA GLY A 333 12.84 -24.23 -11.79
C GLY A 333 14.10 -23.77 -11.06
N ILE A 334 15.07 -23.15 -11.75
CA ILE A 334 16.33 -22.66 -11.15
C ILE A 334 16.01 -21.60 -10.08
N LEU A 335 15.19 -20.61 -10.42
CA LEU A 335 14.85 -19.53 -9.49
C LEU A 335 13.98 -20.02 -8.32
N THR A 336 13.16 -21.05 -8.53
CA THR A 336 12.38 -21.69 -7.47
C THR A 336 13.27 -22.46 -6.50
N VAL A 337 14.16 -23.30 -7.02
CA VAL A 337 15.12 -24.06 -6.20
C VAL A 337 16.05 -23.11 -5.46
N LEU A 338 16.52 -22.04 -6.09
CA LEU A 338 17.33 -21.01 -5.45
C LEU A 338 16.62 -20.39 -4.25
N MET A 339 15.38 -19.92 -4.43
CA MET A 339 14.65 -19.23 -3.37
C MET A 339 14.30 -20.16 -2.20
N ILE A 340 13.75 -21.34 -2.50
CA ILE A 340 13.32 -22.30 -1.48
C ILE A 340 14.53 -22.84 -0.71
N SER A 341 15.62 -23.18 -1.40
CA SER A 341 16.83 -23.68 -0.73
C SER A 341 17.42 -22.67 0.24
N HIS A 342 17.52 -21.40 -0.15
CA HIS A 342 17.99 -20.34 0.76
C HIS A 342 17.04 -20.18 1.96
N ALA A 343 15.73 -20.19 1.75
CA ALA A 343 14.75 -20.11 2.84
C ALA A 343 14.85 -21.30 3.81
N VAL A 344 15.06 -22.51 3.30
CA VAL A 344 15.31 -23.72 4.10
C VAL A 344 16.61 -23.60 4.90
N MET A 345 17.67 -23.04 4.32
CA MET A 345 18.93 -22.84 5.03
C MET A 345 18.83 -21.77 6.13
N VAL A 346 17.94 -20.78 5.96
CA VAL A 346 17.56 -19.85 7.04
C VAL A 346 16.81 -20.61 8.15
N LEU A 347 15.88 -21.51 7.81
CA LEU A 347 15.14 -22.32 8.79
C LEU A 347 16.05 -23.25 9.63
N PHE A 348 17.19 -23.69 9.07
CA PHE A 348 18.18 -24.52 9.74
C PHE A 348 19.34 -23.73 10.39
N ASP A 349 19.24 -22.41 10.47
CA ASP A 349 20.27 -21.51 11.04
C ASP A 349 21.66 -21.64 10.35
N ARG A 350 21.71 -22.17 9.13
CA ARG A 350 22.93 -22.28 8.30
C ARG A 350 23.17 -21.05 7.44
N HIS A 351 22.14 -20.23 7.27
CA HIS A 351 22.21 -18.97 6.54
C HIS A 351 21.72 -17.84 7.45
N LYS A 352 22.64 -17.00 7.95
CA LYS A 352 22.35 -15.79 8.74
C LYS A 352 21.80 -14.61 7.91
N GLY A 353 21.29 -14.89 6.71
CA GLY A 353 20.77 -13.89 5.79
C GLY A 353 19.58 -13.13 6.37
N ARG A 354 19.25 -11.99 5.76
CA ARG A 354 18.09 -11.18 6.13
C ARG A 354 16.87 -11.65 5.33
N PRO A 355 15.88 -12.34 5.94
CA PRO A 355 14.76 -12.97 5.22
C PRO A 355 14.00 -11.99 4.33
N ARG A 356 13.74 -10.78 4.82
CA ARG A 356 13.07 -9.73 4.06
C ARG A 356 13.88 -9.30 2.84
N THR A 357 15.18 -9.03 2.99
CA THR A 357 16.06 -8.64 1.87
C THR A 357 16.06 -9.70 0.77
N LEU A 358 16.15 -10.98 1.17
CA LEU A 358 16.16 -12.11 0.25
C LEU A 358 14.86 -12.16 -0.56
N MET A 359 13.71 -12.02 0.11
CA MET A 359 12.39 -11.98 -0.55
C MET A 359 12.17 -10.73 -1.41
N THR A 360 12.68 -9.57 -1.01
CA THR A 360 12.58 -8.33 -1.79
C THR A 360 13.36 -8.43 -3.11
N ILE A 361 14.62 -8.89 -3.05
CA ILE A 361 15.50 -8.94 -4.23
C ILE A 361 14.99 -9.98 -5.23
N TRP A 362 14.60 -11.16 -4.74
CA TRP A 362 14.00 -12.19 -5.59
C TRP A 362 12.64 -11.77 -6.14
N GLY A 363 11.80 -11.14 -5.33
CA GLY A 363 10.51 -10.60 -5.75
C GLY A 363 10.65 -9.55 -6.85
N ALA A 364 11.61 -8.64 -6.74
CA ALA A 364 11.89 -7.65 -7.77
C ALA A 364 12.38 -8.31 -9.08
N ALA A 365 13.27 -9.30 -8.99
CA ALA A 365 13.76 -10.03 -10.15
C ALA A 365 12.66 -10.81 -10.87
N THR A 366 11.76 -11.47 -10.11
CA THR A 366 10.64 -12.22 -10.68
C THR A 366 9.55 -11.33 -11.24
N ILE A 367 9.29 -10.14 -10.67
CA ILE A 367 8.42 -9.12 -11.29
C ILE A 367 9.01 -8.69 -12.65
N ALA A 368 10.31 -8.42 -12.72
CA ALA A 368 10.98 -8.04 -13.96
C ALA A 368 10.93 -9.15 -15.03
N LEU A 369 11.18 -10.41 -14.63
CA LEU A 369 11.09 -11.56 -15.53
C LEU A 369 9.65 -11.89 -15.93
N SER A 370 8.70 -11.73 -15.01
CA SER A 370 7.28 -11.96 -15.27
C SER A 370 6.69 -10.98 -16.27
N TRP A 371 7.25 -9.76 -16.38
CA TRP A 371 6.90 -8.80 -17.42
C TRP A 371 7.22 -9.30 -18.83
N THR A 372 8.29 -10.11 -18.98
CA THR A 372 8.75 -10.61 -20.27
C THR A 372 8.26 -12.02 -20.59
N TYR A 373 8.25 -12.91 -19.58
CA TYR A 373 8.03 -14.35 -19.75
C TYR A 373 6.76 -14.88 -19.07
N GLY A 374 5.96 -14.00 -18.44
CA GLY A 374 4.66 -14.38 -17.85
C GLY A 374 4.73 -15.33 -16.66
N GLN A 375 3.71 -16.20 -16.56
CA GLN A 375 3.59 -17.31 -15.60
C GLN A 375 3.61 -16.89 -14.11
N GLN A 376 2.83 -15.85 -13.80
CA GLN A 376 2.67 -15.25 -12.47
C GLN A 376 2.31 -16.26 -11.38
N ALA A 377 1.51 -17.30 -11.70
CA ALA A 377 1.15 -18.32 -10.73
C ALA A 377 2.38 -19.08 -10.20
N ILE A 378 3.34 -19.43 -11.06
CA ILE A 378 4.54 -20.18 -10.66
C ILE A 378 5.38 -19.33 -9.70
N TRP A 379 5.59 -18.05 -10.01
CA TRP A 379 6.27 -17.11 -9.13
C TRP A 379 5.56 -16.96 -7.79
N ALA A 380 4.22 -16.90 -7.80
CA ALA A 380 3.41 -16.80 -6.61
C ALA A 380 3.51 -18.04 -5.71
N VAL A 381 3.48 -19.26 -6.27
CA VAL A 381 3.66 -20.51 -5.48
C VAL A 381 4.98 -20.46 -4.73
N THR A 382 6.07 -20.15 -5.45
CA THR A 382 7.42 -20.09 -4.87
C THR A 382 7.51 -19.04 -3.77
N LEU A 383 6.91 -17.86 -3.98
CA LEU A 383 6.84 -16.79 -2.99
C LEU A 383 6.09 -17.23 -1.72
N VAL A 384 4.91 -17.87 -1.87
CA VAL A 384 4.07 -18.29 -0.74
C VAL A 384 4.72 -19.42 0.05
N ILE A 385 5.30 -20.42 -0.62
CA ILE A 385 6.05 -21.50 0.04
C ILE A 385 7.24 -20.92 0.81
N THR A 386 8.00 -20.03 0.17
CA THR A 386 9.16 -19.40 0.81
C THR A 386 8.75 -18.57 2.02
N SER A 387 7.72 -17.73 1.87
CA SER A 387 7.17 -16.94 2.97
C SER A 387 6.74 -17.85 4.13
N ALA A 388 6.07 -18.98 3.86
CA ALA A 388 5.69 -19.94 4.88
C ALA A 388 6.92 -20.53 5.62
N ILE A 389 7.98 -20.89 4.90
CA ILE A 389 9.25 -21.39 5.48
C ILE A 389 9.92 -20.32 6.35
N LEU A 390 10.02 -19.09 5.87
CA LEU A 390 10.62 -17.97 6.61
C LEU A 390 9.81 -17.59 7.85
N LEU A 391 8.48 -17.69 7.79
CA LEU A 391 7.61 -17.52 8.95
C LEU A 391 7.81 -18.62 9.99
N LEU A 392 8.02 -19.87 9.58
CA LEU A 392 8.37 -20.96 10.51
C LEU A 392 9.73 -20.71 11.17
N ALA A 393 10.72 -20.20 10.42
CA ALA A 393 12.02 -19.82 10.97
C ALA A 393 11.88 -18.70 12.00
N SER A 394 11.07 -17.69 11.70
CA SER A 394 10.74 -16.60 12.62
C SER A 394 10.05 -17.09 13.91
N ASP A 395 9.11 -18.03 13.79
CA ASP A 395 8.44 -18.64 14.96
C ASP A 395 9.43 -19.40 15.85
N ARG A 396 10.39 -20.13 15.26
CA ARG A 396 11.44 -20.83 16.01
C ARG A 396 12.31 -19.84 16.78
N LEU A 397 12.74 -18.76 16.13
CA LEU A 397 13.55 -17.71 16.74
C LEU A 397 12.82 -17.02 17.90
N LYS A 398 11.50 -16.81 17.76
CA LYS A 398 10.67 -16.26 18.84
C LYS A 398 10.55 -17.24 20.02
N ARG A 399 10.39 -18.54 19.75
CA ARG A 399 10.34 -19.60 20.78
C ARG A 399 11.66 -19.77 21.53
N SER A 400 12.80 -19.48 20.91
CA SER A 400 14.11 -19.49 21.58
C SER A 400 14.36 -18.25 22.48
N GLY A 401 13.36 -17.37 22.65
CA GLY A 401 13.45 -16.21 23.53
C GLY A 401 14.09 -14.96 22.91
N ALA A 402 14.18 -14.88 21.58
CA ALA A 402 14.72 -13.70 20.92
C ALA A 402 13.81 -12.47 21.14
N SER A 403 14.42 -11.33 21.48
CA SER A 403 13.69 -10.06 21.61
C SER A 403 13.24 -9.54 20.23
N ASP A 404 12.16 -8.73 20.21
CA ASP A 404 11.66 -8.12 18.97
C ASP A 404 12.70 -7.22 18.28
N GLU A 405 13.64 -6.63 19.04
CA GLU A 405 14.74 -5.84 18.51
C GLU A 405 15.74 -6.70 17.73
N LEU A 406 16.08 -7.89 18.25
CA LEU A 406 16.90 -8.87 17.55
C LEU A 406 16.20 -9.38 16.29
N MET A 407 14.90 -9.67 16.36
CA MET A 407 14.12 -10.07 15.19
C MET A 407 14.04 -8.97 14.13
N LYS A 408 13.95 -7.70 14.54
CA LYS A 408 13.97 -6.54 13.65
C LYS A 408 15.33 -6.37 12.98
N LYS A 409 16.43 -6.52 13.72
CA LYS A 409 17.79 -6.47 13.20
C LYS A 409 18.08 -7.61 12.21
N ALA A 410 17.50 -8.78 12.46
CA ALA A 410 17.56 -9.93 11.57
C ALA A 410 16.61 -9.83 10.35
N GLU A 411 15.75 -8.79 10.27
CA GLU A 411 14.70 -8.64 9.26
C GLU A 411 13.74 -9.85 9.17
N ALA A 412 13.49 -10.50 10.31
CA ALA A 412 12.69 -11.73 10.42
C ALA A 412 11.29 -11.50 11.00
N LEU A 413 10.84 -10.25 11.16
CA LEU A 413 9.54 -9.95 11.77
C LEU A 413 8.38 -10.51 10.93
N PRO A 414 7.51 -11.38 11.50
CA PRO A 414 6.43 -12.04 10.75
C PRO A 414 5.51 -11.07 10.01
N GLY A 415 5.13 -9.96 10.67
CA GLY A 415 4.27 -8.95 10.06
C GLY A 415 4.90 -8.29 8.82
N GLN A 416 6.21 -8.01 8.83
CA GLN A 416 6.87 -7.40 7.67
C GLN A 416 6.99 -8.39 6.51
N LEU A 417 7.25 -9.67 6.80
CA LEU A 417 7.28 -10.73 5.79
C LEU A 417 5.91 -10.93 5.14
N LEU A 418 4.84 -10.99 5.94
CA LEU A 418 3.47 -11.09 5.43
C LEU A 418 3.08 -9.87 4.58
N THR A 419 3.45 -8.67 5.02
CA THR A 419 3.21 -7.42 4.26
C THR A 419 3.92 -7.46 2.91
N LEU A 420 5.19 -7.88 2.88
CA LEU A 420 5.98 -7.98 1.66
C LEU A 420 5.43 -9.07 0.72
N MET A 421 4.99 -10.21 1.24
CA MET A 421 4.34 -11.27 0.46
C MET A 421 3.09 -10.73 -0.24
N MET A 422 2.20 -10.03 0.48
CA MET A 422 1.00 -9.44 -0.13
C MET A 422 1.34 -8.36 -1.17
N GLY A 423 2.34 -7.52 -0.90
CA GLY A 423 2.81 -6.51 -1.85
C GLY A 423 3.39 -7.09 -3.14
N LEU A 424 4.17 -8.16 -3.05
CA LEU A 424 4.72 -8.85 -4.22
C LEU A 424 3.64 -9.61 -5.01
N LEU A 425 2.69 -10.29 -4.33
CA LEU A 425 1.51 -10.88 -4.98
C LEU A 425 0.68 -9.83 -5.72
N SER A 426 0.54 -8.64 -5.13
CA SER A 426 -0.13 -7.51 -5.76
C SER A 426 0.58 -7.10 -7.06
N GLY A 427 1.91 -7.04 -7.04
CA GLY A 427 2.73 -6.78 -8.23
C GLY A 427 2.47 -7.79 -9.35
N LEU A 428 2.31 -9.07 -9.03
CA LEU A 428 1.99 -10.11 -10.02
C LEU A 428 0.60 -9.92 -10.65
N PHE A 429 -0.43 -9.56 -9.86
CA PHE A 429 -1.74 -9.22 -10.42
C PHE A 429 -1.73 -7.96 -11.27
N ILE A 430 -0.94 -6.94 -10.90
CA ILE A 430 -0.76 -5.72 -11.71
C ILE A 430 -0.21 -6.07 -13.09
N ILE A 431 0.77 -6.99 -13.18
CA ILE A 431 1.32 -7.39 -14.49
C ILE A 431 0.22 -8.00 -15.37
N ILE A 432 -0.64 -8.88 -14.82
CA ILE A 432 -1.76 -9.46 -15.59
C ILE A 432 -2.75 -8.37 -16.03
N ALA A 433 -3.05 -7.41 -15.16
CA ALA A 433 -3.94 -6.30 -15.45
C ALA A 433 -3.40 -5.35 -16.54
N LEU A 434 -2.08 -5.22 -16.67
CA LEU A 434 -1.45 -4.32 -17.64
C LEU A 434 -1.24 -4.94 -19.01
N GLU A 435 -1.45 -6.25 -19.17
CA GLU A 435 -1.32 -6.98 -20.45
C GLU A 435 -0.05 -6.63 -21.24
N PRO A 436 1.16 -6.92 -20.71
CA PRO A 436 2.38 -6.73 -21.49
C PRO A 436 2.32 -7.56 -22.78
N LEU A 437 2.85 -7.02 -23.88
CA LEU A 437 2.72 -7.59 -25.23
C LEU A 437 3.34 -8.99 -25.43
N ASN A 438 3.91 -9.63 -24.40
CA ASN A 438 4.40 -11.03 -24.36
C ASN A 438 4.96 -11.57 -25.68
N LEU A 439 5.86 -10.81 -26.32
CA LEU A 439 6.36 -11.13 -27.67
C LEU A 439 7.40 -12.25 -27.71
N VAL A 440 7.78 -12.81 -26.55
CA VAL A 440 8.93 -13.73 -26.41
C VAL A 440 8.50 -14.98 -25.65
N GLN A 441 8.34 -16.09 -26.37
CA GLN A 441 8.04 -17.40 -25.79
C GLN A 441 9.32 -18.22 -25.63
N LEU A 442 9.45 -18.90 -24.49
CA LEU A 442 10.54 -19.84 -24.24
C LEU A 442 10.12 -21.26 -24.62
N ASP A 443 11.07 -22.11 -25.00
CA ASP A 443 10.78 -23.50 -25.29
C ASP A 443 10.23 -24.22 -24.05
N GLY A 444 9.19 -25.03 -24.26
CA GLY A 444 8.45 -25.71 -23.20
C GLY A 444 7.30 -24.90 -22.60
N ASP A 445 7.00 -23.69 -23.08
CA ASP A 445 5.84 -22.89 -22.64
C ASP A 445 4.50 -23.61 -22.89
N ALA A 446 4.42 -24.48 -23.89
CA ALA A 446 3.24 -25.32 -24.15
C ALA A 446 2.87 -26.27 -22.99
N PHE A 447 3.80 -26.58 -22.08
CA PHE A 447 3.54 -27.38 -20.88
C PHE A 447 3.08 -26.54 -19.68
N LEU A 448 3.12 -25.22 -19.80
CA LEU A 448 2.75 -24.29 -18.74
C LEU A 448 1.27 -23.90 -18.81
N PRO A 449 0.69 -23.42 -17.71
CA PRO A 449 -0.69 -22.93 -17.71
C PRO A 449 -0.92 -21.87 -18.79
N ASP A 450 -2.05 -21.97 -19.48
CA ASP A 450 -2.54 -20.89 -20.33
C ASP A 450 -2.91 -19.65 -19.48
N GLU A 451 -3.24 -18.53 -20.12
CA GLU A 451 -3.49 -17.27 -19.40
C GLU A 451 -4.64 -17.37 -18.38
N THR A 452 -5.69 -18.14 -18.70
CA THR A 452 -6.87 -18.29 -17.85
C THR A 452 -6.56 -19.19 -16.65
N VAL A 453 -5.93 -20.35 -16.87
CA VAL A 453 -5.50 -21.26 -15.81
C VAL A 453 -4.43 -20.61 -14.94
N ASN A 454 -3.51 -19.83 -15.52
CA ASN A 454 -2.52 -19.05 -14.78
C ASN A 454 -3.20 -18.04 -13.84
N LEU A 455 -4.20 -17.28 -14.30
CA LEU A 455 -4.97 -16.36 -13.45
C LEU A 455 -5.73 -17.10 -12.32
N TYR A 456 -6.34 -18.24 -12.62
CA TYR A 456 -7.06 -19.05 -11.62
C TYR A 456 -6.11 -19.66 -10.59
N CYS A 457 -4.96 -20.18 -11.01
CA CYS A 457 -3.93 -20.67 -10.13
C CYS A 457 -3.39 -19.54 -9.24
N LEU A 458 -3.05 -18.37 -9.80
CA LEU A 458 -2.61 -17.20 -9.04
C LEU A 458 -3.66 -16.79 -7.99
N THR A 459 -4.94 -16.82 -8.37
CA THR A 459 -6.06 -16.58 -7.46
C THR A 459 -6.04 -17.57 -6.30
N VAL A 460 -6.04 -18.88 -6.57
CA VAL A 460 -6.03 -19.92 -5.53
C VAL A 460 -4.83 -19.78 -4.60
N ILE A 461 -3.64 -19.52 -5.14
CA ILE A 461 -2.42 -19.32 -4.35
C ILE A 461 -2.55 -18.09 -3.44
N THR A 462 -3.18 -17.04 -3.93
CA THR A 462 -3.45 -15.83 -3.16
C THR A 462 -4.46 -16.07 -2.04
N LEU A 463 -5.48 -16.91 -2.27
CA LEU A 463 -6.40 -17.37 -1.22
C LEU A 463 -5.65 -18.12 -0.12
N VAL A 464 -4.72 -19.01 -0.49
CA VAL A 464 -3.87 -19.74 0.45
C VAL A 464 -2.98 -18.76 1.22
N ALA A 465 -2.37 -17.78 0.55
CA ALA A 465 -1.53 -16.76 1.17
C ALA A 465 -2.32 -15.91 2.19
N LEU A 466 -3.53 -15.49 1.84
CA LEU A 466 -4.44 -14.77 2.75
C LEU A 466 -4.84 -15.66 3.93
N THR A 467 -5.13 -16.93 3.71
CA THR A 467 -5.47 -17.87 4.80
C THR A 467 -4.29 -18.08 5.76
N LEU A 468 -3.07 -18.19 5.24
CA LEU A 468 -1.84 -18.25 6.04
C LEU A 468 -1.66 -16.98 6.89
N TYR A 469 -1.95 -15.81 6.32
CA TYR A 469 -1.96 -14.54 7.04
C TYR A 469 -3.03 -14.53 8.14
N LEU A 470 -4.29 -14.83 7.83
CA LEU A 470 -5.41 -14.79 8.78
C LEU A 470 -5.18 -15.75 9.95
N ARG A 471 -4.71 -16.97 9.70
CA ARG A 471 -4.35 -17.93 10.76
C ARG A 471 -3.30 -17.36 11.73
N ARG A 472 -2.38 -16.54 11.23
CA ARG A 472 -1.30 -15.92 12.01
C ARG A 472 -1.66 -14.54 12.56
N ALA A 473 -2.77 -13.93 12.15
CA ALA A 473 -3.15 -12.58 12.56
C ALA A 473 -3.24 -12.45 14.10
N ALA A 474 -3.66 -13.50 14.81
CA ALA A 474 -3.68 -13.50 16.27
C ALA A 474 -2.28 -13.39 16.94
N MET A 475 -1.21 -13.77 16.25
CA MET A 475 0.15 -13.85 16.80
C MET A 475 1.06 -12.65 16.44
N VAL A 476 0.64 -11.81 15.49
CA VAL A 476 1.45 -10.68 14.98
C VAL A 476 1.25 -9.42 15.84
N GLU A 477 2.34 -8.73 16.18
CA GLU A 477 2.27 -7.55 17.05
C GLU A 477 1.74 -6.28 16.39
N LYS A 478 2.08 -6.08 15.12
CA LYS A 478 1.67 -4.93 14.31
C LYS A 478 0.83 -5.44 13.14
N LEU A 479 -0.48 -5.47 13.35
CA LEU A 479 -1.45 -6.01 12.40
C LEU A 479 -1.80 -5.05 11.27
N LEU A 480 -1.56 -3.74 11.47
CA LEU A 480 -1.96 -2.71 10.53
C LEU A 480 -1.24 -2.81 9.17
N PRO A 481 0.10 -2.93 9.08
CA PRO A 481 0.75 -3.00 7.76
C PRO A 481 0.33 -4.23 6.93
N PRO A 482 0.26 -5.46 7.49
CA PRO A 482 -0.27 -6.61 6.76
C PRO A 482 -1.73 -6.45 6.34
N ALA A 483 -2.58 -5.87 7.19
CA ALA A 483 -4.00 -5.67 6.89
C ALA A 483 -4.18 -4.70 5.71
N ILE A 484 -3.44 -3.58 5.70
CA ILE A 484 -3.47 -2.62 4.58
C ILE A 484 -2.95 -3.27 3.30
N ALA A 485 -1.88 -4.07 3.37
CA ALA A 485 -1.36 -4.77 2.20
C ALA A 485 -2.33 -5.85 1.68
N ALA A 486 -3.05 -6.56 2.56
CA ALA A 486 -4.09 -7.51 2.16
C ALA A 486 -5.27 -6.81 1.48
N VAL A 487 -5.69 -5.66 2.00
CA VAL A 487 -6.70 -4.80 1.37
C VAL A 487 -6.24 -4.34 -0.01
N GLY A 488 -5.01 -3.82 -0.13
CA GLY A 488 -4.44 -3.40 -1.42
C GLY A 488 -4.36 -4.53 -2.44
N LEU A 489 -3.94 -5.72 -2.00
CA LEU A 489 -3.91 -6.94 -2.82
C LEU A 489 -5.29 -7.31 -3.35
N LEU A 490 -6.30 -7.35 -2.48
CA LEU A 490 -7.68 -7.67 -2.87
C LEU A 490 -8.26 -6.61 -3.80
N SER A 491 -7.95 -5.33 -3.59
CA SER A 491 -8.36 -4.27 -4.52
C SER A 491 -7.75 -4.46 -5.91
N ILE A 492 -6.45 -4.76 -6.00
CA ILE A 492 -5.78 -5.00 -7.27
C ILE A 492 -6.33 -6.26 -7.93
N MET A 493 -6.54 -7.35 -7.17
CA MET A 493 -7.14 -8.58 -7.67
C MET A 493 -8.54 -8.36 -8.24
N ALA A 494 -9.36 -7.50 -7.62
CA ALA A 494 -10.68 -7.13 -8.14
C ALA A 494 -10.59 -6.35 -9.46
N ILE A 495 -9.64 -5.42 -9.57
CA ILE A 495 -9.37 -4.66 -10.80
C ILE A 495 -8.90 -5.62 -11.92
N THR A 496 -7.95 -6.51 -11.63
CA THR A 496 -7.49 -7.52 -12.60
C THR A 496 -8.63 -8.41 -13.06
N ALA A 497 -9.53 -8.81 -12.15
CA ALA A 497 -10.70 -9.62 -12.50
C ALA A 497 -11.66 -8.90 -13.46
N GLN A 498 -11.82 -7.59 -13.32
CA GLN A 498 -12.64 -6.77 -14.23
C GLN A 498 -11.96 -6.60 -15.59
N ILE A 499 -10.66 -6.29 -15.61
CA ILE A 499 -9.92 -6.12 -16.88
C ILE A 499 -9.91 -7.42 -17.69
N LYS A 500 -9.80 -8.57 -17.01
CA LYS A 500 -9.82 -9.90 -17.64
C LYS A 500 -11.22 -10.50 -17.78
N ASP A 501 -12.29 -9.72 -17.56
CA ASP A 501 -13.69 -10.15 -17.63
C ASP A 501 -14.00 -11.48 -16.92
N SER A 502 -13.33 -11.74 -15.80
CA SER A 502 -13.39 -13.02 -15.10
C SER A 502 -14.27 -12.94 -13.85
N ALA A 503 -15.55 -13.29 -14.01
CA ALA A 503 -16.56 -13.31 -12.94
C ALA A 503 -16.16 -14.20 -11.75
N LEU A 504 -15.50 -15.34 -11.99
CA LEU A 504 -15.09 -16.27 -10.93
C LEU A 504 -14.05 -15.64 -9.99
N VAL A 505 -13.05 -14.95 -10.56
CA VAL A 505 -12.00 -14.27 -9.78
C VAL A 505 -12.59 -13.08 -9.02
N LEU A 506 -13.50 -12.32 -9.64
CA LEU A 506 -14.18 -11.21 -8.97
C LEU A 506 -14.99 -11.72 -7.76
N LEU A 507 -15.77 -12.79 -7.92
CA LEU A 507 -16.53 -13.41 -6.84
C LEU A 507 -15.62 -13.91 -5.72
N ALA A 508 -14.55 -14.62 -6.03
CA ALA A 508 -13.57 -15.10 -5.05
C ALA A 508 -12.94 -13.93 -4.29
N THR A 509 -12.62 -12.83 -4.97
CA THR A 509 -12.05 -11.62 -4.37
C THR A 509 -13.03 -10.98 -3.39
N LEU A 510 -14.30 -10.82 -3.78
CA LEU A 510 -15.33 -10.22 -2.94
C LEU A 510 -15.60 -11.07 -1.69
N LEU A 511 -15.74 -12.39 -1.85
CA LEU A 511 -15.92 -13.31 -0.72
C LEU A 511 -14.73 -13.26 0.25
N MET A 512 -13.51 -13.19 -0.27
CA MET A 512 -12.32 -13.04 0.57
C MET A 512 -12.20 -11.67 1.21
N PHE A 513 -12.59 -10.59 0.54
CA PHE A 513 -12.59 -9.26 1.11
C PHE A 513 -13.52 -9.17 2.32
N ILE A 514 -14.74 -9.70 2.17
CA ILE A 514 -15.72 -9.78 3.24
C ILE A 514 -15.22 -10.72 4.36
N GLY A 515 -14.78 -11.93 4.01
CA GLY A 515 -14.33 -12.94 4.98
C GLY A 515 -13.07 -12.53 5.75
N SER A 516 -12.06 -12.02 5.05
CA SER A 516 -10.81 -11.55 5.67
C SER A 516 -11.03 -10.29 6.50
N GLY A 517 -11.82 -9.34 6.00
CA GLY A 517 -12.19 -8.13 6.74
C GLY A 517 -12.96 -8.46 8.01
N ALA A 518 -13.95 -9.35 7.93
CA ALA A 518 -14.70 -9.80 9.10
C ALA A 518 -13.80 -10.49 10.13
N TYR A 519 -12.93 -11.42 9.68
CA TYR A 519 -12.00 -12.11 10.56
C TYR A 519 -10.99 -11.16 11.22
N LEU A 520 -10.46 -10.17 10.50
CA LEU A 520 -9.51 -9.20 11.03
C LEU A 520 -10.17 -8.18 11.96
N ALA A 521 -11.42 -7.80 11.71
CA ALA A 521 -12.20 -7.02 12.67
C ALA A 521 -12.37 -7.80 13.98
N ILE A 522 -12.66 -9.09 13.89
CA ILE A 522 -12.82 -9.98 15.05
C ILE A 522 -11.50 -10.17 15.81
N GLN A 523 -10.40 -10.51 15.13
CA GLN A 523 -9.14 -10.93 15.76
C GLN A 523 -8.13 -9.79 15.92
N GLY A 524 -8.06 -8.90 14.94
CA GLY A 524 -7.05 -7.85 14.90
C GLY A 524 -7.33 -6.69 15.85
N GLU A 525 -8.60 -6.50 16.22
CA GLU A 525 -9.00 -5.50 17.22
C GLU A 525 -8.62 -5.94 18.63
N PHE A 526 -8.71 -7.24 18.98
CA PHE A 526 -8.43 -7.80 20.32
C PHE A 526 -7.18 -7.27 21.03
N ARG A 527 -6.09 -6.95 20.31
CA ARG A 527 -4.87 -6.41 20.94
C ARG A 527 -4.89 -4.90 21.17
N SER A 528 -5.54 -4.14 20.29
CA SER A 528 -5.83 -2.72 20.56
C SER A 528 -6.81 -2.61 21.73
N GLU A 529 -7.71 -3.59 21.86
CA GLU A 529 -8.59 -3.79 23.01
C GLU A 529 -7.79 -4.01 24.28
N MET A 530 -6.92 -5.02 24.37
CA MET A 530 -6.10 -5.25 25.58
C MET A 530 -5.32 -4.02 26.02
N ARG A 531 -4.78 -3.23 25.07
CA ARG A 531 -4.09 -1.97 25.40
C ARG A 531 -5.07 -0.90 25.93
N SER A 532 -6.26 -0.81 25.36
CA SER A 532 -7.29 0.13 25.82
C SER A 532 -7.91 -0.29 27.16
N VAL A 533 -8.07 -1.60 27.40
CA VAL A 533 -8.51 -2.21 28.67
C VAL A 533 -7.44 -1.97 29.72
N ALA A 534 -6.17 -2.28 29.45
CA ALA A 534 -5.09 -2.03 30.39
C ALA A 534 -4.98 -0.54 30.76
N ARG A 535 -5.20 0.39 29.81
CA ARG A 535 -5.27 1.83 30.11
C ARG A 535 -6.48 2.21 30.95
N LYS A 536 -7.64 1.57 30.70
CA LYS A 536 -8.88 1.75 31.48
C LYS A 536 -8.69 1.24 32.91
N GLU A 537 -8.13 0.05 33.08
CA GLU A 537 -7.81 -0.57 34.37
C GLU A 537 -6.75 0.23 35.14
N ASP A 538 -5.65 0.64 34.51
CA ASP A 538 -4.62 1.49 35.15
C ASP A 538 -5.19 2.84 35.61
N ARG A 539 -6.09 3.46 34.84
CA ARG A 539 -6.80 4.65 35.30
C ARG A 539 -7.73 4.37 36.48
N LEU A 540 -8.52 3.28 36.42
CA LEU A 540 -9.39 2.87 37.53
C LEU A 540 -8.58 2.65 38.82
N LEU A 541 -7.46 1.93 38.74
CA LEU A 541 -6.56 1.71 39.87
C LEU A 541 -6.00 3.03 40.42
N ARG A 542 -5.58 3.97 39.57
CA ARG A 542 -5.12 5.30 40.04
C ARG A 542 -6.23 6.08 40.75
N ILE A 543 -7.47 5.96 40.30
CA ILE A 543 -8.63 6.61 40.92
C ILE A 543 -8.91 5.97 42.28
N GLU A 544 -8.95 4.64 42.34
CA GLU A 544 -9.13 3.89 43.60
C GLU A 544 -8.00 4.19 44.60
N GLU A 545 -6.74 4.28 44.16
CA GLU A 545 -5.62 4.70 45.01
C GLU A 545 -5.78 6.13 45.53
N LYS A 546 -6.22 7.07 44.69
CA LYS A 546 -6.49 8.45 45.10
C LYS A 546 -7.61 8.50 46.14
N GLN A 547 -8.69 7.74 45.93
CA GLN A 547 -9.80 7.63 46.88
C GLN A 547 -9.35 6.98 48.20
N ALA A 548 -8.57 5.91 48.15
CA ALA A 548 -8.03 5.25 49.33
C ALA A 548 -7.05 6.14 50.11
N ARG A 549 -6.22 6.94 49.44
CA ARG A 549 -5.38 7.96 50.09
C ARG A 549 -6.23 9.02 50.77
N LEU A 550 -7.24 9.55 50.09
CA LEU A 550 -8.17 10.53 50.64
C LEU A 550 -8.86 9.98 51.90
N GLN A 551 -9.35 8.74 51.84
CA GLN A 551 -10.00 8.09 52.97
C GLN A 551 -9.05 7.87 54.15
N LYS A 552 -7.81 7.41 53.89
CA LYS A 552 -6.76 7.32 54.92
C LYS A 552 -6.39 8.68 55.53
N PHE A 553 -6.39 9.77 54.74
CA PHE A 553 -6.18 11.12 55.26
C PHE A 553 -7.34 11.58 56.15
N VAL A 554 -8.59 11.31 55.76
CA VAL A 554 -9.79 11.61 56.57
C VAL A 554 -9.78 10.80 57.87
N ASP A 555 -9.46 9.50 57.80
CA ASP A 555 -9.40 8.61 58.96
C ASP A 555 -8.26 8.98 59.91
N ALA A 556 -7.08 9.36 59.40
CA ALA A 556 -5.96 9.85 60.21
C ALA A 556 -6.31 11.18 60.92
N GLN A 557 -7.09 12.04 60.27
CA GLN A 557 -7.56 13.30 60.86
C GLN A 557 -8.67 13.06 61.91
N ALA A 558 -9.45 11.98 61.77
CA ALA A 558 -10.44 11.54 62.75
C ALA A 558 -9.79 10.86 63.97
N ALA A 559 -8.78 10.01 63.76
CA ALA A 559 -8.02 9.35 64.83
C ALA A 559 -7.13 10.31 65.64
N GLY A 560 -6.71 11.43 65.03
CA GLY A 560 -5.94 12.49 65.71
C GLY A 560 -6.74 13.36 66.70
N LYS A 561 -8.06 13.15 66.87
CA LYS A 561 -8.90 13.90 67.82
C LYS A 561 -8.84 13.37 69.27
N GLY A 562 -7.89 12.48 69.59
CA GLY A 562 -7.80 11.80 70.88
C GLY A 562 -6.78 12.32 71.90
N VAL A 563 -5.88 13.27 71.58
CA VAL A 563 -4.93 13.79 72.58
C VAL A 563 -4.77 15.30 72.44
N ALA A 564 -5.25 16.03 73.46
CA ALA A 564 -5.02 17.46 73.60
C ALA A 564 -3.67 17.72 74.28
N ALA A 565 -2.78 18.49 73.63
CA ALA A 565 -2.16 19.69 74.21
C ALA A 565 -1.05 20.30 73.31
N THR A 566 -1.27 21.57 72.97
CA THR A 566 -0.32 22.71 72.95
C THR A 566 0.68 22.95 71.79
N ILE A 567 0.46 24.14 71.19
CA ILE A 567 1.40 25.15 70.64
C ILE A 567 1.64 25.18 69.12
N ASP A 568 1.25 26.34 68.56
CA ASP A 568 1.58 27.01 67.30
C ASP A 568 1.57 26.23 65.98
N ASN A 569 0.48 26.40 65.22
CA ASN A 569 0.49 26.50 63.74
C ASN A 569 -0.93 26.81 63.23
N GLN A 570 -1.40 28.03 63.48
CA GLN A 570 -2.70 28.50 62.96
C GLN A 570 -2.66 29.00 61.50
N GLN A 571 -1.50 28.96 60.83
CA GLN A 571 -1.36 29.44 59.45
C GLN A 571 -1.39 28.34 58.37
N ASP A 572 -1.26 27.05 58.73
CA ASP A 572 -1.08 25.96 57.74
C ASP A 572 -2.32 25.06 57.55
N ASN A 573 -3.40 25.28 58.30
CA ASN A 573 -4.63 24.50 58.17
C ASN A 573 -5.59 25.02 57.09
N LYS A 574 -5.48 26.29 56.68
CA LYS A 574 -6.31 26.89 55.62
C LYS A 574 -5.75 26.63 54.21
N SER A 575 -4.44 26.35 54.10
CA SER A 575 -3.75 25.93 52.86
C SER A 575 -3.92 24.44 52.59
N ARG A 576 -3.92 23.59 53.63
CA ARG A 576 -3.99 22.12 53.50
C ARG A 576 -5.38 21.55 53.21
N LEU A 577 -6.47 22.19 53.67
CA LEU A 577 -7.86 21.80 53.34
C LEU A 577 -8.33 22.26 51.95
N LYS A 578 -7.59 23.18 51.30
CA LYS A 578 -7.87 23.65 49.93
C LYS A 578 -7.35 22.70 48.84
N MET A 579 -6.68 21.61 49.23
CA MET A 579 -6.26 20.52 48.33
C MET A 579 -7.20 19.31 48.35
N ILE A 580 -8.43 19.44 48.90
CA ILE A 580 -9.52 18.60 48.40
C ILE A 580 -9.80 19.14 47.00
N ASP A 581 -9.24 18.46 46.00
CA ASP A 581 -9.26 18.83 44.59
C ASP A 581 -10.64 19.38 44.22
N ILE A 582 -10.72 20.70 44.02
CA ILE A 582 -11.88 21.38 43.43
C ILE A 582 -12.25 20.67 42.11
N GLU A 583 -11.24 20.13 41.43
CA GLU A 583 -11.37 19.26 40.26
C GLU A 583 -12.15 17.96 40.55
N MET A 584 -11.90 17.25 41.66
CA MET A 584 -12.64 16.04 42.02
C MET A 584 -14.09 16.36 42.41
N LEU A 585 -14.33 17.47 43.13
CA LEU A 585 -15.69 17.92 43.46
C LEU A 585 -16.46 18.37 42.20
N ASP A 586 -15.81 19.07 41.28
CA ASP A 586 -16.37 19.46 39.98
C ASP A 586 -16.63 18.22 39.10
N LEU A 587 -15.74 17.22 39.09
CA LEU A 587 -15.93 15.94 38.41
C LEU A 587 -17.13 15.17 38.99
N VAL A 588 -17.29 15.14 40.31
CA VAL A 588 -18.44 14.52 40.99
C VAL A 588 -19.74 15.27 40.70
N GLU A 589 -19.73 16.61 40.63
CA GLU A 589 -20.91 17.39 40.26
C GLU A 589 -21.27 17.19 38.78
N LYS A 590 -20.28 17.17 37.89
CA LYS A 590 -20.44 16.78 36.48
C LYS A 590 -20.98 15.35 36.37
N GLN A 591 -20.56 14.43 37.24
CA GLN A 591 -21.06 13.05 37.29
C GLN A 591 -22.51 13.01 37.74
N ARG A 592 -22.89 13.76 38.77
CA ARG A 592 -24.27 13.88 39.21
C ARG A 592 -25.17 14.48 38.13
N LYS A 593 -24.68 15.48 37.38
CA LYS A 593 -25.39 16.06 36.23
C LYS A 593 -25.51 15.06 35.08
N ARG A 594 -24.50 14.21 34.80
CA ARG A 594 -24.57 13.15 33.77
C ARG A 594 -25.42 11.95 34.18
N ALA A 595 -25.37 11.51 35.43
CA ALA A 595 -26.19 10.42 35.95
C ALA A 595 -27.70 10.73 35.87
N LYS A 596 -28.07 12.01 35.93
CA LYS A 596 -29.45 12.47 35.63
C LYS A 596 -29.79 12.51 34.14
N ARG A 597 -28.80 12.56 33.24
CA ARG A 597 -28.93 12.64 31.77
C ARG A 597 -28.89 11.26 31.09
N THR A 598 -28.20 10.28 31.67
CA THR A 598 -28.03 8.92 31.16
C THR A 598 -28.38 7.92 32.26
N GLY A 599 -29.45 7.15 32.07
CA GLY A 599 -29.80 6.06 32.98
C GLY A 599 -28.62 5.09 33.12
N THR A 600 -28.17 4.89 34.35
CA THR A 600 -27.10 3.96 34.76
C THR A 600 -25.86 4.00 33.85
N SER A 601 -25.09 5.09 33.88
CA SER A 601 -23.67 5.02 33.52
C SER A 601 -22.85 4.59 34.74
N GLY A 602 -21.87 3.71 34.54
CA GLY A 602 -21.04 3.18 35.63
C GLY A 602 -20.37 4.29 36.46
N GLN A 603 -20.02 3.96 37.70
CA GLN A 603 -19.58 4.86 38.78
C GLN A 603 -18.38 5.79 38.45
N TYR A 604 -17.75 5.63 37.26
CA TYR A 604 -16.55 6.35 36.81
C TYR A 604 -16.60 6.87 35.34
N ASP A 605 -17.79 7.00 34.71
CA ASP A 605 -17.97 7.35 33.28
C ASP A 605 -17.33 8.69 32.84
N LEU A 606 -17.14 9.65 33.75
CA LEU A 606 -16.53 10.96 33.45
C LEU A 606 -14.99 10.95 33.48
N GLU A 607 -14.40 10.09 34.30
CA GLU A 607 -12.95 10.00 34.47
C GLU A 607 -12.34 9.04 33.42
N LEU A 608 -13.17 8.16 32.88
CA LEU A 608 -12.86 7.21 31.81
C LEU A 608 -13.26 7.70 30.40
N GLY A 609 -14.05 8.77 30.31
CA GLY A 609 -14.77 9.18 29.09
C GLY A 609 -13.90 9.53 27.87
N ASP A 610 -12.59 9.74 28.03
CA ASP A 610 -11.68 10.01 26.90
C ASP A 610 -11.12 8.74 26.24
N ILE A 611 -11.28 7.57 26.85
CA ILE A 611 -10.78 6.31 26.29
C ILE A 611 -11.81 5.77 25.28
N HIS A 612 -11.55 6.04 24.01
CA HIS A 612 -12.33 5.50 22.90
C HIS A 612 -11.59 4.34 22.22
N HIS A 613 -12.32 3.29 21.86
CA HIS A 613 -11.78 2.27 20.97
C HIS A 613 -11.71 2.82 19.54
N ARG A 614 -10.53 2.82 18.92
CA ARG A 614 -10.36 3.26 17.53
C ARG A 614 -10.27 2.03 16.62
N PRO A 615 -11.35 1.67 15.89
CA PRO A 615 -11.39 0.47 15.05
C PRO A 615 -10.69 0.74 13.71
N VAL A 616 -9.36 0.92 13.74
CA VAL A 616 -8.57 1.36 12.58
C VAL A 616 -8.65 0.36 11.42
N ILE A 617 -8.72 -0.94 11.73
CA ILE A 617 -8.81 -1.99 10.71
C ILE A 617 -10.17 -1.91 10.02
N VAL A 618 -11.27 -1.86 10.76
CA VAL A 618 -12.62 -1.72 10.20
C VAL A 618 -12.74 -0.44 9.36
N ILE A 619 -12.19 0.68 9.83
CA ILE A 619 -12.19 1.94 9.08
C ILE A 619 -11.43 1.78 7.75
N ALA A 620 -10.30 1.06 7.72
CA ALA A 620 -9.57 0.83 6.47
C ALA A 620 -10.38 0.02 5.44
N PHE A 621 -11.08 -1.03 5.89
CA PHE A 621 -11.97 -1.82 5.03
C PHE A 621 -13.19 -1.01 4.56
N LEU A 622 -13.81 -0.21 5.44
CA LEU A 622 -14.91 0.70 5.09
C LEU A 622 -14.48 1.73 4.05
N THR A 623 -13.38 2.44 4.28
CA THR A 623 -12.85 3.45 3.34
C THR A 623 -12.53 2.84 1.98
N THR A 624 -11.95 1.64 1.95
CA THR A 624 -11.64 0.95 0.69
C THR A 624 -12.93 0.54 -0.03
N THR A 625 -13.92 0.03 0.69
CA THR A 625 -15.25 -0.30 0.12
C THR A 625 -15.90 0.93 -0.49
N ILE A 626 -15.86 2.06 0.21
CA ILE A 626 -16.41 3.33 -0.26
C ILE A 626 -15.69 3.80 -1.51
N LEU A 627 -14.35 3.82 -1.52
CA LEU A 627 -13.56 4.24 -2.68
C LEU A 627 -13.78 3.34 -3.91
N ALA A 628 -13.82 2.02 -3.69
CA ALA A 628 -14.12 1.06 -4.76
C ALA A 628 -15.56 1.28 -5.29
N SER A 629 -16.52 1.49 -4.39
CA SER A 629 -17.91 1.76 -4.78
C SER A 629 -18.07 3.09 -5.51
N ILE A 630 -17.30 4.12 -5.14
CA ILE A 630 -17.25 5.41 -5.87
C ILE A 630 -16.77 5.17 -7.29
N TYR A 631 -15.64 4.47 -7.46
CA TYR A 631 -15.09 4.17 -8.79
C TYR A 631 -16.08 3.37 -9.64
N LEU A 632 -16.63 2.29 -9.10
CA LEU A 632 -17.59 1.46 -9.83
C LEU A 632 -18.89 2.20 -10.14
N SER A 633 -19.39 3.02 -9.21
CA SER A 633 -20.59 3.83 -9.42
C SER A 633 -20.35 4.87 -10.53
N PHE A 634 -19.13 5.40 -10.64
CA PHE A 634 -18.74 6.33 -11.70
C PHE A 634 -18.52 5.64 -13.05
N THR A 635 -17.99 4.41 -13.11
CA THR A 635 -17.66 3.75 -14.38
C THR A 635 -18.76 2.88 -14.96
N THR A 636 -19.79 2.55 -14.17
CA THR A 636 -20.85 1.60 -14.59
C THR A 636 -22.24 2.23 -14.51
N SER A 637 -23.17 1.71 -15.32
CA SER A 637 -24.59 2.10 -15.28
C SER A 637 -25.38 1.51 -14.11
N LEU A 638 -24.75 0.68 -13.26
CA LEU A 638 -25.39 -0.03 -12.15
C LEU A 638 -25.24 0.72 -10.80
N SER A 639 -25.21 2.06 -10.85
CA SER A 639 -24.95 2.92 -9.69
C SER A 639 -25.83 2.61 -8.47
N TYR A 640 -27.14 2.36 -8.64
CA TYR A 640 -28.03 2.08 -7.50
C TYR A 640 -27.75 0.71 -6.85
N LEU A 641 -27.33 -0.31 -7.62
CA LEU A 641 -26.96 -1.62 -7.09
C LEU A 641 -25.64 -1.54 -6.32
N ILE A 642 -24.69 -0.76 -6.83
CA ILE A 642 -23.39 -0.52 -6.18
C ILE A 642 -23.60 0.24 -4.86
N LEU A 643 -24.50 1.23 -4.85
CA LEU A 643 -24.89 1.92 -3.63
C LEU A 643 -25.52 0.95 -2.61
N ALA A 644 -26.45 0.10 -3.04
CA ALA A 644 -27.06 -0.91 -2.16
C ALA A 644 -26.04 -1.91 -1.61
N PHE A 645 -25.09 -2.35 -2.44
CA PHE A 645 -23.99 -3.22 -2.03
C PHE A 645 -23.09 -2.55 -0.99
N CYS A 646 -22.75 -1.27 -1.19
CA CYS A 646 -21.99 -0.46 -0.24
C CYS A 646 -22.71 -0.36 1.11
N VAL A 647 -24.02 -0.14 1.12
CA VAL A 647 -24.84 -0.14 2.35
C VAL A 647 -24.71 -1.46 3.10
N VAL A 648 -24.89 -2.60 2.44
CA VAL A 648 -24.85 -3.93 3.07
C VAL A 648 -23.48 -4.21 3.70
N ILE A 649 -22.39 -3.92 2.97
CA ILE A 649 -21.03 -4.13 3.49
C ILE A 649 -20.72 -3.17 4.64
N SER A 650 -21.12 -1.89 4.54
CA SER A 650 -20.96 -0.93 5.63
C SER A 650 -21.65 -1.39 6.90
N ILE A 651 -22.89 -1.90 6.80
CA ILE A 651 -23.63 -2.45 7.95
C ILE A 651 -22.87 -3.61 8.60
N LEU A 652 -22.35 -4.56 7.81
CA LEU A 652 -21.58 -5.68 8.33
C LEU A 652 -20.37 -5.22 9.14
N PHE A 653 -19.56 -4.33 8.58
CA PHE A 653 -18.35 -3.82 9.24
C PHE A 653 -18.66 -2.97 10.48
N ILE A 654 -19.70 -2.14 10.43
CA ILE A 654 -20.18 -1.37 11.58
C ILE A 654 -20.67 -2.30 12.69
N ALA A 655 -21.45 -3.33 12.35
CA ALA A 655 -21.95 -4.30 13.31
C ALA A 655 -20.78 -5.02 14.01
N LEU A 656 -19.75 -5.42 13.26
CA LEU A 656 -18.54 -6.03 13.81
C LEU A 656 -17.80 -5.08 14.78
N ALA A 657 -17.53 -3.83 14.36
CA ALA A 657 -16.88 -2.84 15.21
C ALA A 657 -17.68 -2.56 16.49
N ARG A 658 -19.01 -2.61 16.41
CA ARG A 658 -19.89 -2.37 17.55
C ARG A 658 -19.96 -3.55 18.51
N ILE A 659 -20.11 -4.77 18.00
CA ILE A 659 -20.07 -5.99 18.82
C ILE A 659 -18.78 -5.97 19.63
N ARG A 660 -17.65 -5.64 18.99
CA ARG A 660 -16.36 -5.50 19.66
C ARG A 660 -16.32 -4.39 20.69
N ALA A 661 -16.70 -3.17 20.34
CA ALA A 661 -16.74 -2.06 21.29
C ALA A 661 -17.56 -2.40 22.55
N ASN A 662 -18.70 -3.06 22.37
CA ASN A 662 -19.59 -3.47 23.46
C ASN A 662 -18.99 -4.58 24.34
N ASP A 663 -18.32 -5.60 23.76
CA ASP A 663 -17.65 -6.67 24.51
C ASP A 663 -16.62 -6.11 25.53
N ILE A 664 -15.98 -5.00 25.20
CA ILE A 664 -14.93 -4.35 26.00
C ILE A 664 -15.49 -3.32 27.00
N GLY A 665 -16.77 -2.96 26.84
CA GLY A 665 -17.39 -1.86 27.58
C GLY A 665 -16.69 -0.51 27.31
N LEU A 666 -16.28 -0.25 26.06
CA LEU A 666 -15.75 1.02 25.59
C LEU A 666 -16.66 1.61 24.50
N ARG A 667 -16.61 2.93 24.32
CA ARG A 667 -17.35 3.60 23.25
C ARG A 667 -16.48 3.78 22.00
N LEU A 668 -17.12 3.76 20.84
CA LEU A 668 -16.51 4.22 19.60
C LEU A 668 -16.40 5.76 19.63
N PRO A 669 -15.39 6.36 18.99
CA PRO A 669 -15.30 7.81 18.87
C PRO A 669 -16.53 8.35 18.15
N ASP A 670 -17.11 9.44 18.63
CA ASP A 670 -18.29 10.08 18.03
C ASP A 670 -17.88 11.35 17.24
N VAL A 671 -18.50 11.59 16.09
CA VAL A 671 -18.44 12.84 15.32
C VAL A 671 -19.87 13.39 15.22
N ALA A 672 -20.09 14.61 15.72
CA ALA A 672 -21.43 15.20 15.81
C ALA A 672 -22.49 14.30 16.49
N GLY A 673 -22.07 13.47 17.46
CA GLY A 673 -22.95 12.55 18.19
C GLY A 673 -23.33 11.25 17.45
N ILE A 674 -22.73 10.99 16.28
CA ILE A 674 -22.81 9.73 15.53
C ILE A 674 -21.47 9.01 15.64
N GLU A 675 -21.47 7.70 15.85
CA GLU A 675 -20.24 6.91 15.95
C GLU A 675 -19.41 7.00 14.65
N LEU A 676 -18.10 7.15 14.75
CA LEU A 676 -17.20 7.45 13.64
C LEU A 676 -17.32 6.46 12.46
N PRO A 677 -17.36 5.12 12.64
CA PRO A 677 -17.55 4.21 11.52
C PRO A 677 -18.88 4.41 10.78
N ILE A 678 -19.92 4.80 11.51
CA ILE A 678 -21.25 5.11 10.97
C ILE A 678 -21.20 6.43 10.22
N ALA A 679 -20.62 7.47 10.81
CA ALA A 679 -20.49 8.78 10.19
C ALA A 679 -19.68 8.71 8.86
N ILE A 680 -18.56 7.97 8.86
CA ILE A 680 -17.75 7.74 7.65
C ILE A 680 -18.58 7.00 6.59
N SER A 681 -19.34 5.98 6.99
CA SER A 681 -20.16 5.21 6.05
C SER A 681 -21.31 6.06 5.48
N MET A 682 -22.01 6.83 6.30
CA MET A 682 -23.09 7.72 5.86
C MET A 682 -22.58 8.78 4.86
N LEU A 683 -21.44 9.41 5.15
CA LEU A 683 -20.79 10.35 4.22
C LEU A 683 -20.31 9.63 2.95
N GLY A 684 -19.77 8.43 3.09
CA GLY A 684 -19.35 7.59 1.97
C GLY A 684 -20.49 7.23 1.02
N LEU A 685 -21.68 6.91 1.53
CA LEU A 685 -22.87 6.63 0.71
C LEU A 685 -23.26 7.84 -0.16
N VAL A 686 -23.22 9.06 0.40
CA VAL A 686 -23.45 10.29 -0.37
C VAL A 686 -22.42 10.41 -1.50
N LEU A 687 -21.14 10.18 -1.22
CA LEU A 687 -20.10 10.23 -2.25
C LEU A 687 -20.28 9.17 -3.34
N VAL A 688 -20.66 7.94 -2.99
CA VAL A 688 -20.94 6.85 -3.95
C VAL A 688 -22.13 7.21 -4.84
N HIS A 689 -23.17 7.80 -4.25
CA HIS A 689 -24.33 8.26 -4.98
C HIS A 689 -24.00 9.39 -5.95
N LEU A 690 -23.30 10.44 -5.47
CA LEU A 690 -22.81 11.55 -6.29
C LEU A 690 -21.95 11.08 -7.45
N ALA A 691 -21.02 10.16 -7.22
CA ALA A 691 -20.15 9.60 -8.26
C ALA A 691 -20.95 8.98 -9.42
N GLY A 692 -22.05 8.31 -9.12
CA GLY A 692 -22.93 7.74 -10.14
C GLY A 692 -23.78 8.77 -10.89
N ARG A 693 -24.03 9.95 -10.30
CA ARG A 693 -24.75 11.05 -10.97
C ARG A 693 -23.85 11.92 -11.85
N VAL A 694 -22.54 11.91 -11.60
CA VAL A 694 -21.53 12.65 -12.39
C VAL A 694 -21.01 11.83 -13.57
N SER A 695 -21.28 10.53 -13.60
CA SER A 695 -20.86 9.61 -14.66
C SER A 695 -21.51 9.93 -16.02
N ASP A 696 -20.79 9.62 -17.11
CA ASP A 696 -21.33 9.60 -18.48
C ASP A 696 -22.37 8.47 -18.73
N SER A 697 -22.64 7.63 -17.72
CA SER A 697 -23.66 6.59 -17.79
C SER A 697 -25.08 7.19 -17.87
N VAL A 698 -26.00 6.51 -18.57
CA VAL A 698 -27.38 6.97 -18.81
C VAL A 698 -28.09 7.29 -17.48
N VAL A 699 -28.19 8.57 -17.15
CA VAL A 699 -29.01 9.07 -16.04
C VAL A 699 -30.44 9.23 -16.56
N GLY A 700 -31.38 8.48 -16.00
CA GLY A 700 -32.80 8.64 -16.29
C GLY A 700 -33.40 9.75 -15.44
N LEU A 701 -33.94 10.79 -16.08
CA LEU A 701 -34.64 11.90 -15.42
C LEU A 701 -35.88 11.44 -14.62
N ASP A 702 -36.51 10.34 -15.03
CA ASP A 702 -37.72 9.76 -14.42
C ASP A 702 -37.42 8.56 -13.48
N ASP A 703 -36.18 8.44 -12.99
CA ASP A 703 -35.79 7.42 -12.00
C ASP A 703 -35.45 8.10 -10.67
N ALA A 704 -36.01 7.62 -9.57
CA ALA A 704 -35.73 8.07 -8.21
C ALA A 704 -35.30 6.91 -7.27
N LYS A 705 -35.10 5.69 -7.79
CA LYS A 705 -34.69 4.51 -6.99
C LYS A 705 -33.38 4.73 -6.24
N HIS A 706 -32.43 5.41 -6.89
CA HIS A 706 -31.13 5.74 -6.32
C HIS A 706 -31.25 6.59 -5.04
N LEU A 707 -32.18 7.55 -5.01
CA LEU A 707 -32.48 8.37 -3.83
C LEU A 707 -33.15 7.56 -2.71
N ALA A 708 -34.02 6.62 -3.06
CA ALA A 708 -34.63 5.73 -2.06
C ALA A 708 -33.60 4.79 -1.43
N VAL A 709 -32.67 4.24 -2.23
CA VAL A 709 -31.57 3.40 -1.72
C VAL A 709 -30.65 4.23 -0.81
N LEU A 710 -30.28 5.46 -1.20
CA LEU A 710 -29.50 6.36 -0.36
C LEU A 710 -30.22 6.65 0.97
N THR A 711 -31.48 7.04 0.89
CA THR A 711 -32.30 7.39 2.06
C THR A 711 -32.47 6.20 3.00
N GLY A 712 -32.78 5.02 2.46
CA GLY A 712 -32.88 3.78 3.20
C GLY A 712 -31.56 3.38 3.86
N GLY A 713 -30.45 3.49 3.11
CA GLY A 713 -29.11 3.24 3.64
C GLY A 713 -28.73 4.15 4.80
N LEU A 714 -28.94 5.47 4.67
CA LEU A 714 -28.72 6.44 5.74
C LEU A 714 -29.59 6.13 6.96
N CYS A 715 -30.87 5.78 6.77
CA CYS A 715 -31.78 5.43 7.85
C CYS A 715 -31.36 4.16 8.59
N ILE A 716 -30.95 3.12 7.87
CA ILE A 716 -30.48 1.87 8.48
C ILE A 716 -29.20 2.13 9.28
N LEU A 717 -28.23 2.85 8.72
CA LEU A 717 -26.99 3.21 9.41
C LEU A 717 -27.26 4.06 10.66
N ALA A 718 -28.14 5.05 10.57
CA ALA A 718 -28.58 5.85 11.70
C ALA A 718 -29.30 5.02 12.78
N SER A 719 -30.17 4.08 12.36
CA SER A 719 -30.90 3.18 13.26
C SER A 719 -29.95 2.24 13.99
N VAL A 720 -28.98 1.65 13.29
CA VAL A 720 -27.88 0.89 13.89
C VAL A 720 -27.22 1.77 14.94
N GLY A 721 -26.89 3.03 14.62
CA GLY A 721 -26.42 4.08 15.54
C GLY A 721 -27.10 4.12 16.92
N LEU A 722 -28.40 3.89 16.96
CA LEU A 722 -29.26 4.06 18.14
C LEU A 722 -29.47 2.76 18.95
N VAL A 723 -29.37 1.59 18.31
CA VAL A 723 -29.66 0.30 18.96
C VAL A 723 -28.67 0.01 20.10
N GLY A 724 -29.21 -0.32 21.28
CA GLY A 724 -28.41 -0.71 22.46
C GLY A 724 -27.78 0.46 23.22
N ARG A 725 -28.21 1.71 22.96
CA ARG A 725 -27.70 2.92 23.63
C ARG A 725 -28.67 3.40 24.72
N ASN A 726 -28.11 3.84 25.85
CA ASN A 726 -28.88 4.34 27.01
C ASN A 726 -29.10 5.88 26.97
N ASP A 727 -28.45 6.59 26.05
CA ASP A 727 -28.45 8.04 25.87
C ASP A 727 -29.31 8.50 24.68
N LEU A 728 -30.44 7.83 24.45
CA LEU A 728 -31.34 8.05 23.31
C LEU A 728 -31.78 9.51 23.14
N GLY A 729 -31.97 10.25 24.23
CA GLY A 729 -32.39 11.66 24.19
C GLY A 729 -31.37 12.63 23.58
N LEU A 730 -30.11 12.23 23.43
CA LEU A 730 -29.07 13.00 22.72
C LEU A 730 -28.77 12.39 21.34
N ARG A 731 -28.86 11.07 21.19
CA ARG A 731 -28.48 10.40 19.93
C ARG A 731 -29.57 10.45 18.86
N ILE A 732 -30.85 10.39 19.23
CA ILE A 732 -31.95 10.43 18.24
C ILE A 732 -31.92 11.72 17.40
N PRO A 733 -31.81 12.93 17.99
CA PRO A 733 -31.72 14.16 17.18
C PRO A 733 -30.48 14.20 16.30
N ASN A 734 -29.31 13.78 16.80
CA ASN A 734 -28.08 13.72 15.99
C ASN A 734 -28.21 12.75 14.81
N ALA A 735 -28.79 11.57 15.02
CA ALA A 735 -28.99 10.57 13.97
C ALA A 735 -29.95 11.06 12.88
N VAL A 736 -31.08 11.64 13.29
CA VAL A 736 -32.09 12.19 12.41
C VAL A 736 -31.57 13.42 11.63
N GLU A 737 -30.86 14.33 12.30
CA GLU A 737 -30.15 15.43 11.64
C GLU A 737 -29.11 14.92 10.65
N GLY A 738 -28.34 13.90 11.01
CA GLY A 738 -27.36 13.29 10.11
C GLY A 738 -27.98 12.78 8.81
N VAL A 739 -29.14 12.10 8.89
CA VAL A 739 -29.88 11.64 7.69
C VAL A 739 -30.33 12.82 6.85
N VAL A 740 -31.05 13.78 7.42
CA VAL A 740 -31.61 14.92 6.66
C VAL A 740 -30.51 15.81 6.09
N TYR A 741 -29.47 16.11 6.87
CA TYR A 741 -28.39 17.00 6.45
C TYR A 741 -27.59 16.38 5.30
N LEU A 742 -27.31 15.07 5.36
CA LEU A 742 -26.61 14.38 4.28
C LEU A 742 -27.45 14.28 3.00
N LEU A 743 -28.78 14.10 3.11
CA LEU A 743 -29.68 14.17 1.95
C LEU A 743 -29.69 15.56 1.31
N VAL A 744 -29.64 16.63 2.11
CA VAL A 744 -29.52 18.00 1.55
C VAL A 744 -28.17 18.22 0.90
N ILE A 745 -27.08 17.82 1.56
CA ILE A 745 -25.72 17.96 1.02
C ILE A 745 -25.60 17.22 -0.31
N ASP A 746 -26.08 15.98 -0.38
CA ASP A 746 -26.13 15.19 -1.62
C ASP A 746 -26.79 15.98 -2.76
N ARG A 747 -27.96 16.57 -2.50
CA ARG A 747 -28.70 17.32 -3.52
C ARG A 747 -28.05 18.62 -3.94
N ILE A 748 -27.58 19.42 -2.98
CA ILE A 748 -26.89 20.68 -3.28
C ILE A 748 -25.67 20.39 -4.14
N VAL A 749 -24.88 19.37 -3.78
CA VAL A 749 -23.68 19.00 -4.52
C VAL A 749 -24.03 18.42 -5.89
N ALA A 750 -25.02 17.54 -6.00
CA ALA A 750 -25.49 17.03 -7.29
C ALA A 750 -25.92 18.16 -8.24
N LEU A 751 -26.70 19.13 -7.73
CA LEU A 751 -27.18 20.27 -8.52
C LEU A 751 -26.04 21.19 -8.97
N ILE A 752 -25.02 21.40 -8.14
CA ILE A 752 -23.84 22.21 -8.49
C ILE A 752 -22.99 21.54 -9.57
N ILE A 753 -22.83 20.21 -9.49
CA ILE A 753 -22.00 19.46 -10.44
C ILE A 753 -22.75 19.21 -11.77
N GLY A 754 -24.06 19.46 -11.82
CA GLY A 754 -24.90 19.18 -12.98
C GLY A 754 -25.40 17.74 -13.05
N GLY A 755 -25.33 17.01 -11.92
CA GLY A 755 -25.96 15.70 -11.80
C GLY A 755 -27.49 15.85 -11.76
N GLU A 756 -28.19 15.12 -12.62
CA GLU A 756 -29.64 15.18 -12.72
C GLU A 756 -30.29 14.48 -11.51
N VAL A 757 -30.71 15.28 -10.52
CA VAL A 757 -31.44 14.83 -9.32
C VAL A 757 -32.72 15.65 -9.16
N PRO A 758 -33.89 15.01 -8.93
CA PRO A 758 -35.16 15.70 -8.75
C PRO A 758 -35.15 16.72 -7.60
N VAL A 759 -35.54 17.96 -7.89
CA VAL A 759 -35.72 19.02 -6.89
C VAL A 759 -37.10 18.87 -6.24
N MET A 760 -37.16 18.16 -5.12
CA MET A 760 -38.42 17.65 -4.52
C MET A 760 -39.57 18.65 -4.32
N TYR A 761 -39.30 19.92 -4.01
CA TYR A 761 -40.36 20.92 -3.83
C TYR A 761 -40.95 21.45 -5.16
N ARG A 762 -40.46 20.95 -6.29
CA ARG A 762 -40.88 21.27 -7.67
C ARG A 762 -41.15 20.01 -8.52
N VAL A 763 -41.28 18.85 -7.87
CA VAL A 763 -41.46 17.57 -8.53
C VAL A 763 -42.85 17.04 -8.24
N ASP A 764 -43.57 16.64 -9.28
CA ASP A 764 -44.80 15.87 -9.14
C ASP A 764 -44.45 14.41 -8.78
N PRO A 765 -44.86 13.89 -7.61
CA PRO A 765 -44.62 12.50 -7.24
C PRO A 765 -45.39 11.48 -8.11
N PHE A 766 -46.37 11.91 -8.90
CA PHE A 766 -47.22 11.04 -9.72
C PHE A 766 -46.92 11.09 -11.22
N SER A 767 -45.87 11.80 -11.64
CA SER A 767 -45.60 12.08 -13.06
C SER A 767 -45.10 10.87 -13.86
N ALA A 768 -44.59 9.84 -13.20
CA ALA A 768 -43.93 8.70 -13.84
C ALA A 768 -44.26 7.35 -13.17
N SER A 769 -43.46 6.31 -13.45
CA SER A 769 -43.76 4.93 -13.06
C SER A 769 -43.86 4.76 -11.54
N ILE A 770 -44.75 3.87 -11.09
CA ILE A 770 -44.95 3.61 -9.65
C ILE A 770 -43.64 3.12 -9.00
N ILE A 771 -42.89 2.25 -9.67
CA ILE A 771 -41.71 1.58 -9.10
C ILE A 771 -40.48 2.48 -9.16
N ASP A 772 -40.28 3.18 -10.28
CA ASP A 772 -39.06 3.96 -10.49
C ASP A 772 -39.18 5.36 -9.90
N TRP A 773 -40.38 5.91 -9.77
CA TRP A 773 -40.61 7.31 -9.38
C TRP A 773 -41.47 7.45 -8.12
N THR A 774 -42.77 7.11 -8.22
CA THR A 774 -43.75 7.44 -7.17
C THR A 774 -43.41 6.79 -5.82
N LEU A 775 -43.11 5.49 -5.80
CA LEU A 775 -42.82 4.77 -4.56
C LEU A 775 -41.52 5.27 -3.89
N PRO A 776 -40.39 5.45 -4.61
CA PRO A 776 -39.20 6.10 -4.06
C PRO A 776 -39.46 7.48 -3.43
N LEU A 777 -40.23 8.32 -4.11
CA LEU A 777 -40.54 9.68 -3.66
C LEU A 777 -41.41 9.68 -2.39
N ILE A 778 -42.47 8.85 -2.37
CA ILE A 778 -43.32 8.65 -1.20
C ILE A 778 -42.50 8.12 -0.01
N PHE A 779 -41.59 7.17 -0.26
CA PHE A 779 -40.73 6.61 0.78
C PHE A 779 -39.87 7.68 1.44
N ILE A 780 -39.25 8.58 0.64
CA ILE A 780 -38.46 9.70 1.16
C ILE A 780 -39.32 10.64 2.01
N GLU A 781 -40.54 10.95 1.56
CA GLU A 781 -41.45 11.83 2.31
C GLU A 781 -41.88 11.21 3.64
N ILE A 782 -42.16 9.90 3.68
CA ILE A 782 -42.47 9.15 4.92
C ILE A 782 -41.27 9.21 5.89
N VAL A 783 -40.05 9.01 5.38
CA VAL A 783 -38.83 9.11 6.19
C VAL A 783 -38.68 10.52 6.76
N LEU A 784 -38.91 11.57 5.97
CA LEU A 784 -38.86 12.95 6.46
C LEU A 784 -39.95 13.24 7.49
N LEU A 785 -41.17 12.76 7.30
CA LEU A 785 -42.26 12.87 8.29
C LEU A 785 -41.86 12.22 9.62
N SER A 786 -41.33 10.99 9.58
CA SER A 786 -40.88 10.28 10.78
C SER A 786 -39.73 11.02 11.49
N SER A 787 -38.81 11.60 10.71
CA SER A 787 -37.68 12.40 11.19
C SER A 787 -38.14 13.66 11.93
N VAL A 788 -39.08 14.40 11.34
CA VAL A 788 -39.68 15.60 11.92
C VAL A 788 -40.42 15.30 13.23
N ILE A 789 -41.19 14.22 13.26
CA ILE A 789 -41.91 13.77 14.47
C ILE A 789 -40.92 13.35 15.56
N ALA A 790 -39.89 12.57 15.21
CA ALA A 790 -38.87 12.13 16.15
C ALA A 790 -38.11 13.32 16.76
N TYR A 791 -37.75 14.31 15.94
CA TYR A 791 -37.07 15.52 16.40
C TYR A 791 -37.91 16.31 17.43
N ASP A 792 -39.18 16.63 17.12
CA ASP A 792 -40.05 17.35 18.08
C ASP A 792 -40.37 16.51 19.32
N TRP A 793 -40.49 15.19 19.18
CA TRP A 793 -40.74 14.29 20.31
C TRP A 793 -39.58 14.32 21.32
N VAL A 794 -38.33 14.26 20.86
CA VAL A 794 -37.16 14.35 21.75
C VAL A 794 -37.10 15.71 22.41
N GLU A 795 -37.34 16.79 21.67
CA GLU A 795 -37.37 18.13 22.24
C GLU A 795 -38.46 18.28 23.32
N LYS A 796 -39.65 17.71 23.08
CA LYS A 796 -40.74 17.63 24.08
C LYS A 796 -40.29 16.91 25.35
N GLN A 797 -39.66 15.75 25.22
CA GLN A 797 -39.21 14.95 26.37
C GLN A 797 -38.13 15.68 27.18
N ARG A 798 -37.24 16.42 26.52
CA ARG A 798 -36.23 17.24 27.20
C ARG A 798 -36.85 18.36 28.02
N LEU A 799 -37.85 19.03 27.45
CA LEU A 799 -38.64 20.05 28.15
C LEU A 799 -39.37 19.49 29.36
N LEU A 800 -40.07 18.35 29.22
CA LEU A 800 -40.76 17.69 30.33
C LEU A 800 -39.83 17.32 31.49
N ARG A 801 -38.55 17.07 31.20
CA ARG A 801 -37.52 16.71 32.18
C ARG A 801 -36.72 17.92 32.69
N GLY A 802 -37.08 19.14 32.30
CA GLY A 802 -36.39 20.38 32.72
C GLY A 802 -34.93 20.45 32.27
N LEU A 803 -34.58 19.84 31.13
CA LEU A 803 -33.22 19.85 30.61
C LEU A 803 -32.95 21.13 29.80
N GLU A 804 -31.70 21.60 29.83
CA GLU A 804 -31.24 22.76 29.05
C GLU A 804 -31.46 22.58 27.54
N ASP A 805 -31.69 23.71 26.86
CA ASP A 805 -31.75 23.78 25.40
C ASP A 805 -30.39 23.40 24.81
N HIS A 806 -30.38 22.49 23.84
CA HIS A 806 -29.15 21.94 23.27
C HIS A 806 -28.83 22.43 21.87
N ARG A 807 -29.85 22.78 21.09
CA ARG A 807 -29.69 23.19 19.68
C ARG A 807 -29.80 24.70 19.51
N GLY A 808 -30.47 25.37 20.45
CA GLY A 808 -30.69 26.81 20.37
C GLY A 808 -31.52 27.20 19.15
N ALA A 809 -31.60 28.52 18.89
CA ALA A 809 -32.33 29.06 17.75
C ALA A 809 -31.73 28.61 16.40
N ILE A 810 -30.41 28.60 16.27
CA ILE A 810 -29.72 28.27 15.01
C ILE A 810 -30.01 26.82 14.60
N GLY A 811 -29.95 25.85 15.52
CA GLY A 811 -30.20 24.45 15.18
C GLY A 811 -31.63 24.19 14.74
N ARG A 812 -32.64 24.82 15.36
CA ARG A 812 -34.05 24.72 14.94
C ARG A 812 -34.30 25.38 13.58
N ALA A 813 -33.68 26.54 13.34
CA ALA A 813 -33.76 27.23 12.06
C ALA A 813 -33.11 26.40 10.93
N ALA A 814 -31.94 25.81 11.18
CA ALA A 814 -31.30 24.89 10.23
C ALA A 814 -32.19 23.67 9.95
N TRP A 815 -32.75 23.06 11.00
CA TRP A 815 -33.63 21.89 10.88
C TRP A 815 -34.84 22.14 9.95
N VAL A 816 -35.56 23.25 10.14
CA VAL A 816 -36.76 23.54 9.33
C VAL A 816 -36.42 23.85 7.87
N VAL A 817 -35.30 24.55 7.62
CA VAL A 817 -34.83 24.83 6.25
C VAL A 817 -34.46 23.55 5.53
N LEU A 818 -33.65 22.71 6.18
CA LEU A 818 -33.12 21.49 5.59
C LEU A 818 -34.22 20.44 5.37
N ALA A 819 -35.15 20.28 6.32
CA ALA A 819 -36.34 19.46 6.12
C ALA A 819 -37.25 20.01 5.01
N GLY A 820 -37.46 21.34 4.98
CA GLY A 820 -38.34 21.99 4.02
C GLY A 820 -37.88 21.91 2.57
N ILE A 821 -36.59 22.11 2.30
CA ILE A 821 -36.03 22.01 0.94
C ILE A 821 -35.97 20.56 0.44
N THR A 822 -35.88 19.59 1.36
CA THR A 822 -35.81 18.17 0.99
C THR A 822 -37.18 17.55 0.72
N SER A 823 -38.22 18.07 1.40
CA SER A 823 -39.60 17.57 1.36
C SER A 823 -40.28 17.79 0.00
N ILE A 824 -41.18 16.87 -0.34
CA ILE A 824 -42.11 16.97 -1.47
C ILE A 824 -43.39 17.71 -1.04
N GLY A 825 -43.69 17.82 0.26
CA GLY A 825 -44.51 18.92 0.78
C GLY A 825 -44.99 18.75 2.23
N PHE A 826 -45.58 17.60 2.56
CA PHE A 826 -46.21 17.36 3.87
C PHE A 826 -45.22 17.36 5.03
N ALA A 827 -44.04 16.77 4.84
CA ALA A 827 -43.00 16.75 5.86
C ALA A 827 -42.48 18.17 6.16
N GLY A 828 -42.32 18.99 5.12
CA GLY A 828 -41.94 20.40 5.24
C GLY A 828 -42.99 21.21 6.00
N LEU A 829 -44.28 21.05 5.66
CA LEU A 829 -45.37 21.71 6.40
C LEU A 829 -45.40 21.31 7.88
N LEU A 830 -45.27 20.02 8.17
CA LEU A 830 -45.23 19.54 9.55
C LEU A 830 -44.02 20.12 10.31
N ALA A 831 -42.84 20.16 9.67
CA ALA A 831 -41.64 20.74 10.25
C ALA A 831 -41.85 22.21 10.61
N ILE A 832 -42.46 22.98 9.70
CA ILE A 832 -42.81 24.39 9.93
C ILE A 832 -43.74 24.53 11.13
N VAL A 833 -44.84 23.78 11.19
CA VAL A 833 -45.82 23.89 12.29
C VAL A 833 -45.17 23.59 13.65
N LEU A 834 -44.37 22.52 13.73
CA LEU A 834 -43.73 22.12 14.98
C LEU A 834 -42.64 23.11 15.41
N VAL A 835 -41.79 23.55 14.48
CA VAL A 835 -40.71 24.51 14.75
C VAL A 835 -41.28 25.90 15.05
N PHE A 836 -42.34 26.33 14.38
CA PHE A 836 -43.05 27.57 14.67
C PHE A 836 -43.61 27.55 16.10
N ARG A 837 -44.31 26.48 16.48
CA ARG A 837 -44.83 26.29 17.85
C ARG A 837 -43.71 26.34 18.89
N ARG A 838 -42.57 25.70 18.63
CA ARG A 838 -41.40 25.71 19.53
C ARG A 838 -40.75 27.09 19.60
N GLY A 839 -40.48 27.71 18.46
CA GLY A 839 -39.90 29.05 18.37
C GLY A 839 -40.75 30.09 19.09
N TRP A 840 -42.07 29.96 19.02
CA TRP A 840 -43.00 30.78 19.78
C TRP A 840 -42.87 30.56 21.29
N ASN A 841 -42.94 29.30 21.75
CA ASN A 841 -42.86 28.96 23.17
C ASN A 841 -41.52 29.37 23.82
N TRP A 842 -40.43 29.32 23.06
CA TRP A 842 -39.10 29.71 23.51
C TRP A 842 -38.80 31.20 23.30
N THR A 843 -39.74 32.00 22.78
CA THR A 843 -39.52 33.41 22.41
C THR A 843 -38.28 33.60 21.53
N GLN A 844 -38.18 32.81 20.45
CA GLN A 844 -37.09 32.83 19.47
C GLN A 844 -37.60 33.37 18.11
N PRO A 845 -37.66 34.71 17.92
CA PRO A 845 -38.18 35.33 16.70
C PRO A 845 -37.48 34.91 15.42
N ALA A 846 -36.18 34.63 15.48
CA ALA A 846 -35.41 34.18 14.33
C ALA A 846 -35.90 32.81 13.81
N VAL A 847 -36.27 31.89 14.71
CA VAL A 847 -36.75 30.55 14.36
C VAL A 847 -38.12 30.62 13.69
N VAL A 848 -39.02 31.43 14.25
CA VAL A 848 -40.37 31.66 13.73
C VAL A 848 -40.31 32.33 12.36
N LEU A 849 -39.43 33.33 12.20
CA LEU A 849 -39.12 33.93 10.90
C LEU A 849 -38.69 32.87 9.90
N THR A 850 -37.66 32.07 10.21
CA THR A 850 -37.16 31.05 9.29
C THR A 850 -38.23 30.04 8.89
N ALA A 851 -39.04 29.55 9.84
CA ALA A 851 -40.15 28.64 9.54
C ALA A 851 -41.18 29.30 8.61
N TRP A 852 -41.47 30.59 8.81
CA TRP A 852 -42.39 31.36 7.96
C TRP A 852 -41.83 31.57 6.54
N LEU A 853 -40.52 31.82 6.40
CA LEU A 853 -39.87 32.00 5.10
C LEU A 853 -39.90 30.72 4.23
N ILE A 854 -39.90 29.54 4.85
CA ILE A 854 -39.93 28.24 4.16
C ILE A 854 -41.37 27.81 3.81
N LEU A 855 -42.39 28.42 4.40
CA LEU A 855 -43.80 28.09 4.15
C LEU A 855 -44.21 28.12 2.67
N PRO A 856 -43.85 29.13 1.86
CA PRO A 856 -44.20 29.12 0.43
C PRO A 856 -43.65 27.91 -0.32
N VAL A 857 -42.44 27.45 0.04
CA VAL A 857 -41.77 26.29 -0.60
C VAL A 857 -42.51 24.99 -0.26
N ALA A 858 -42.88 24.80 1.00
CA ALA A 858 -43.63 23.62 1.41
C ALA A 858 -45.04 23.61 0.81
N LEU A 859 -45.72 24.76 0.74
CA LEU A 859 -47.03 24.89 0.12
C LEU A 859 -46.99 24.62 -1.39
N SER A 860 -45.96 25.10 -2.10
CA SER A 860 -45.82 24.79 -3.53
C SER A 860 -45.64 23.31 -3.80
N GLY A 861 -44.90 22.60 -2.93
CA GLY A 861 -44.77 21.14 -3.02
C GLY A 861 -46.10 20.41 -2.81
N VAL A 862 -46.86 20.78 -1.77
CA VAL A 862 -48.19 20.18 -1.48
C VAL A 862 -49.20 20.42 -2.61
N MET A 863 -49.08 21.50 -3.39
CA MET A 863 -49.99 21.73 -4.51
C MET A 863 -49.94 20.61 -5.55
N TYR A 864 -48.79 19.99 -5.81
CA TYR A 864 -48.70 18.83 -6.69
C TYR A 864 -49.52 17.64 -6.18
N TRP A 865 -49.56 17.43 -4.86
CA TRP A 865 -50.37 16.37 -4.26
C TRP A 865 -51.88 16.61 -4.33
N CYS A 866 -52.31 17.86 -4.25
CA CYS A 866 -53.72 18.22 -4.14
C CYS A 866 -54.36 18.55 -5.50
N MET A 867 -53.63 19.23 -6.39
CA MET A 867 -54.16 19.79 -7.62
C MET A 867 -54.02 18.82 -8.80
N GLU A 868 -52.91 18.10 -8.89
CA GLU A 868 -52.63 17.16 -9.98
C GLU A 868 -53.63 16.00 -10.04
N PRO A 869 -54.02 15.34 -8.93
CA PRO A 869 -55.04 14.28 -8.98
C PRO A 869 -56.43 14.77 -9.41
N ILE A 870 -56.68 16.08 -9.35
CA ILE A 870 -57.95 16.73 -9.71
C ILE A 870 -57.82 17.43 -11.09
N GLY A 871 -56.65 17.37 -11.74
CA GLY A 871 -56.40 17.93 -13.07
C GLY A 871 -56.23 19.46 -13.11
N LEU A 872 -55.87 20.09 -11.98
CA LEU A 872 -55.63 21.53 -11.88
C LEU A 872 -54.13 21.84 -11.86
N ALA A 873 -53.74 22.97 -12.45
CA ALA A 873 -52.35 23.41 -12.44
C ALA A 873 -51.93 23.89 -11.03
N PRO A 874 -50.73 23.49 -10.54
CA PRO A 874 -50.23 23.93 -9.24
C PRO A 874 -49.90 25.43 -9.25
N LEU A 875 -50.23 26.11 -8.15
CA LEU A 875 -49.91 27.53 -7.99
C LEU A 875 -48.40 27.75 -7.81
N GLY A 876 -47.88 28.80 -8.45
CA GLY A 876 -46.47 29.14 -8.39
C GLY A 876 -46.00 29.59 -7.00
N LEU A 877 -44.73 29.31 -6.69
CA LEU A 877 -44.07 29.72 -5.44
C LEU A 877 -44.19 31.23 -5.16
N HIS A 878 -44.13 32.05 -6.21
CA HIS A 878 -44.24 33.51 -6.11
C HIS A 878 -45.59 33.96 -5.56
N ILE A 879 -46.68 33.24 -5.85
CA ILE A 879 -48.03 33.54 -5.35
C ILE A 879 -48.08 33.32 -3.83
N PHE A 880 -47.63 32.15 -3.36
CA PHE A 880 -47.59 31.85 -1.93
C PHE A 880 -46.65 32.79 -1.16
N ALA A 881 -45.50 33.15 -1.73
CA ALA A 881 -44.59 34.11 -1.13
C ALA A 881 -45.21 35.51 -1.03
N THR A 882 -45.94 35.96 -2.06
CA THR A 882 -46.68 37.23 -2.02
C THR A 882 -47.74 37.23 -0.92
N ILE A 883 -48.56 36.18 -0.84
CA ILE A 883 -49.59 36.04 0.20
C ILE A 883 -48.97 36.02 1.60
N ALA A 884 -47.94 35.20 1.81
CA ALA A 884 -47.25 35.09 3.09
C ALA A 884 -46.60 36.42 3.51
N GLY A 885 -46.04 37.18 2.55
CA GLY A 885 -45.47 38.50 2.80
C GLY A 885 -46.52 39.55 3.17
N ILE A 886 -47.70 39.53 2.53
CA ILE A 886 -48.82 40.41 2.91
C ILE A 886 -49.32 40.06 4.32
N VAL A 887 -49.44 38.77 4.65
CA VAL A 887 -49.80 38.33 6.01
C VAL A 887 -48.75 38.80 7.04
N SER A 888 -47.47 38.83 6.67
CA SER A 888 -46.41 39.38 7.53
C SER A 888 -46.59 40.87 7.84
N ILE A 889 -47.18 41.67 6.93
CA ILE A 889 -47.53 43.07 7.22
C ILE A 889 -48.55 43.14 8.36
N GLY A 890 -49.58 42.29 8.32
CA GLY A 890 -50.53 42.15 9.43
C GLY A 890 -49.86 41.79 10.75
N PHE A 891 -48.86 40.90 10.72
CA PHE A 891 -48.06 40.54 11.88
C PHE A 891 -47.18 41.70 12.40
N VAL A 892 -46.63 42.53 11.50
CA VAL A 892 -45.92 43.77 11.87
C VAL A 892 -46.86 44.75 12.56
N ILE A 893 -48.06 44.97 12.01
CA ILE A 893 -49.08 45.85 12.60
C ILE A 893 -49.43 45.38 14.02
N TRP A 894 -49.68 44.08 14.20
CA TRP A 894 -49.92 43.51 15.52
C TRP A 894 -48.73 43.68 16.47
N SER A 895 -47.49 43.49 15.98
CA SER A 895 -46.28 43.64 16.80
C SER A 895 -46.08 45.09 17.29
N VAL A 896 -46.40 46.08 16.45
CA VAL A 896 -46.38 47.51 16.82
C VAL A 896 -47.50 47.83 17.81
N ALA A 897 -48.71 47.34 17.57
CA ALA A 897 -49.87 47.60 18.44
C ALA A 897 -49.76 46.95 19.83
N SER A 898 -49.04 45.84 19.94
CA SER A 898 -48.84 45.08 21.19
C SER A 898 -47.54 45.43 21.94
N ASP A 899 -46.77 46.42 21.46
CA ASP A 899 -45.45 46.80 21.98
C ASP A 899 -44.45 45.62 22.12
N SER A 900 -44.59 44.62 21.25
CA SER A 900 -43.80 43.38 21.30
C SER A 900 -42.55 43.51 20.43
N GLY A 901 -41.67 44.44 20.79
CA GLY A 901 -40.47 44.83 20.02
C GLY A 901 -39.47 43.70 19.70
N VAL A 902 -39.60 42.55 20.36
CA VAL A 902 -38.84 41.31 20.10
C VAL A 902 -39.25 40.67 18.76
N TRP A 903 -40.53 40.76 18.37
CA TRP A 903 -41.07 40.16 17.14
C TRP A 903 -41.06 41.08 15.93
N LEU A 904 -41.04 42.40 16.16
CA LEU A 904 -41.10 43.42 15.11
C LEU A 904 -40.02 43.23 14.04
N ALA A 905 -38.78 42.96 14.46
CA ALA A 905 -37.67 42.78 13.53
C ALA A 905 -37.86 41.56 12.62
N SER A 906 -38.37 40.44 13.17
CA SER A 906 -38.69 39.24 12.40
C SER A 906 -39.83 39.49 11.41
N GLY A 907 -40.90 40.17 11.83
CA GLY A 907 -42.00 40.52 10.93
C GLY A 907 -41.53 41.39 9.75
N LEU A 908 -40.70 42.40 10.04
CA LEU A 908 -40.15 43.27 8.99
C LEU A 908 -39.23 42.50 8.04
N TRP A 909 -38.31 41.67 8.55
CA TRP A 909 -37.49 40.83 7.67
C TRP A 909 -38.33 39.84 6.83
N ALA A 910 -39.41 39.28 7.38
CA ALA A 910 -40.32 38.42 6.62
C ALA A 910 -40.95 39.16 5.44
N VAL A 911 -41.42 40.39 5.65
CA VAL A 911 -42.00 41.23 4.59
C VAL A 911 -40.99 41.43 3.45
N HIS A 912 -39.74 41.81 3.74
CA HIS A 912 -38.75 42.06 2.68
C HIS A 912 -38.32 40.77 1.98
N ILE A 913 -38.00 39.71 2.73
CA ILE A 913 -37.47 38.46 2.15
C ILE A 913 -38.55 37.72 1.35
N LEU A 914 -39.84 37.87 1.68
CA LEU A 914 -40.93 37.25 0.92
C LEU A 914 -41.37 38.09 -0.27
N LEU A 915 -41.61 39.40 -0.08
CA LEU A 915 -42.18 40.24 -1.14
C LEU A 915 -41.17 40.60 -2.22
N LEU A 916 -39.91 40.88 -1.87
CA LEU A 916 -38.92 41.33 -2.86
C LEU A 916 -38.61 40.24 -3.90
N PRO A 917 -38.27 38.99 -3.53
CA PRO A 917 -38.06 37.93 -4.52
C PRO A 917 -39.35 37.52 -5.22
N ALA A 918 -40.51 37.55 -4.53
CA ALA A 918 -41.79 37.20 -5.13
C ALA A 918 -42.17 38.15 -6.28
N GLY A 919 -41.84 39.44 -6.17
CA GLY A 919 -42.11 40.43 -7.21
C GLY A 919 -41.50 40.06 -8.57
N PHE A 920 -40.28 39.51 -8.57
CA PHE A 920 -39.63 39.07 -9.81
C PHE A 920 -40.26 37.81 -10.41
N GLY A 921 -41.02 37.04 -9.63
CA GLY A 921 -41.73 35.85 -10.10
C GLY A 921 -43.02 36.12 -10.87
N TRP A 922 -43.51 37.37 -10.88
CA TRP A 922 -44.72 37.78 -11.62
C TRP A 922 -44.44 38.26 -13.05
N GLU A 923 -43.18 38.18 -13.51
CA GLU A 923 -42.72 38.58 -14.86
C GLU A 923 -43.07 40.04 -15.26
N ASN A 924 -43.43 40.89 -14.29
CA ASN A 924 -43.84 42.27 -14.50
C ASN A 924 -43.16 43.22 -13.49
N LEU A 925 -42.33 44.13 -14.00
CA LEU A 925 -41.58 45.11 -13.20
C LEU A 925 -42.48 46.06 -12.39
N THR A 926 -43.71 46.32 -12.84
CA THR A 926 -44.69 47.12 -12.07
C THR A 926 -45.01 46.46 -10.73
N VAL A 927 -45.13 45.13 -10.70
CA VAL A 927 -45.40 44.38 -9.47
C VAL A 927 -44.21 44.49 -8.51
N VAL A 928 -42.98 44.43 -9.03
CA VAL A 928 -41.75 44.65 -8.24
C VAL A 928 -41.75 46.03 -7.60
N ALA A 929 -42.06 47.09 -8.36
CA ALA A 929 -42.10 48.46 -7.86
C ALA A 929 -43.17 48.66 -6.78
N VAL A 930 -44.37 48.09 -6.97
CA VAL A 930 -45.46 48.16 -5.98
C VAL A 930 -45.09 47.43 -4.70
N LEU A 931 -44.53 46.22 -4.79
CA LEU A 931 -44.09 45.46 -3.62
C LEU A 931 -42.95 46.16 -2.85
N LEU A 932 -42.02 46.84 -3.56
CA LEU A 932 -41.01 47.68 -2.94
C LEU A 932 -41.61 48.87 -2.18
N ILE A 933 -42.61 49.54 -2.75
CA ILE A 933 -43.33 50.62 -2.06
C ILE A 933 -44.07 50.08 -0.82
N ILE A 934 -44.62 48.87 -0.88
CA ILE A 934 -45.26 48.21 0.25
C ILE A 934 -44.23 47.87 1.35
N CYS A 935 -43.06 47.34 0.99
CA CYS A 935 -41.95 47.12 1.93
C CYS A 935 -41.54 48.44 2.59
N SER A 936 -41.33 49.48 1.77
CA SER A 936 -40.99 50.84 2.22
C SER A 936 -42.02 51.38 3.20
N ALA A 937 -43.31 51.32 2.86
CA ALA A 937 -44.39 51.78 3.74
C ALA A 937 -44.36 51.04 5.08
N THR A 938 -44.22 49.72 5.04
CA THR A 938 -44.27 48.87 6.23
C THR A 938 -43.08 49.13 7.15
N SER A 939 -41.85 49.24 6.61
CA SER A 939 -40.63 49.49 7.39
C SER A 939 -40.50 50.93 7.88
N TRP A 940 -40.87 51.91 7.04
CA TRP A 940 -40.77 53.33 7.39
C TRP A 940 -41.79 53.73 8.45
N VAL A 941 -43.07 53.38 8.26
CA VAL A 941 -44.15 53.71 9.21
C VAL A 941 -43.90 53.02 10.55
N SER A 942 -43.61 51.72 10.56
CA SER A 942 -43.31 51.00 11.80
C SER A 942 -42.04 51.53 12.50
N GLY A 943 -41.01 51.91 11.75
CA GLY A 943 -39.79 52.51 12.26
C GLY A 943 -40.02 53.87 12.96
N ILE A 944 -40.96 54.67 12.48
CA ILE A 944 -41.38 55.92 13.13
C ILE A 944 -42.17 55.64 14.40
N LEU A 945 -43.17 54.74 14.33
CA LEU A 945 -44.05 54.43 15.47
C LEU A 945 -43.28 53.81 16.65
N VAL A 946 -42.24 53.01 16.38
CA VAL A 946 -41.43 52.32 17.40
C VAL A 946 -40.09 53.02 17.67
N MET A 947 -39.87 54.22 17.14
CA MET A 947 -38.66 55.03 17.37
C MET A 947 -37.34 54.37 16.97
N ARG A 948 -37.35 53.42 16.01
CA ARG A 948 -36.13 52.72 15.58
C ARG A 948 -35.55 53.37 14.33
N LYS A 949 -34.36 53.98 14.46
CA LYS A 949 -33.64 54.61 13.34
C LYS A 949 -33.33 53.64 12.21
N SER A 950 -32.93 52.40 12.50
CA SER A 950 -32.54 51.42 11.49
C SER A 950 -33.66 51.14 10.48
N TRP A 951 -34.89 50.90 10.93
CA TRP A 951 -36.02 50.59 10.05
C TRP A 951 -36.51 51.78 9.22
N ARG A 952 -36.35 53.01 9.73
CA ARG A 952 -36.58 54.24 8.94
C ARG A 952 -35.60 54.35 7.77
N VAL A 953 -34.35 53.95 7.95
CA VAL A 953 -33.34 53.93 6.89
C VAL A 953 -33.67 52.87 5.84
N PHE A 954 -34.06 51.66 6.25
CA PHE A 954 -34.52 50.62 5.32
C PHE A 954 -35.72 51.08 4.49
N GLY A 955 -36.73 51.71 5.12
CA GLY A 955 -37.88 52.22 4.40
C GLY A 955 -37.54 53.31 3.37
N ALA A 956 -36.61 54.21 3.68
CA ALA A 956 -36.12 55.18 2.71
C ALA A 956 -35.33 54.52 1.56
N LEU A 957 -34.51 53.51 1.86
CA LEU A 957 -33.78 52.74 0.85
C LEU A 957 -34.72 51.98 -0.10
N ASP A 958 -35.76 51.34 0.43
CA ASP A 958 -36.76 50.60 -0.37
C ASP A 958 -37.49 51.54 -1.34
N MET A 959 -37.80 52.77 -0.91
CA MET A 959 -38.41 53.79 -1.78
C MET A 959 -37.47 54.19 -2.92
N ILE A 960 -36.18 54.43 -2.62
CA ILE A 960 -35.18 54.74 -3.64
C ILE A 960 -35.06 53.57 -4.62
N LEU A 961 -35.05 52.33 -4.12
CA LEU A 961 -34.99 51.14 -4.96
C LEU A 961 -36.24 51.00 -5.84
N ALA A 962 -37.44 51.33 -5.32
CA ALA A 962 -38.66 51.39 -6.11
C ALA A 962 -38.55 52.40 -7.26
N TRP A 963 -37.96 53.57 -7.02
CA TRP A 963 -37.71 54.57 -8.07
C TRP A 963 -36.68 54.12 -9.09
N VAL A 964 -35.64 53.39 -8.67
CA VAL A 964 -34.68 52.77 -9.61
C VAL A 964 -35.40 51.77 -10.52
N VAL A 965 -36.25 50.91 -9.97
CA VAL A 965 -37.08 49.98 -10.77
C VAL A 965 -38.00 50.75 -11.71
N ALA A 966 -38.64 51.83 -11.25
CA ALA A 966 -39.49 52.67 -12.09
C ALA A 966 -38.70 53.38 -13.22
N MET A 967 -37.47 53.82 -12.98
CA MET A 967 -36.60 54.37 -14.03
C MET A 967 -36.21 53.31 -15.07
N ILE A 968 -35.94 52.07 -14.63
CA ILE A 968 -35.70 50.94 -15.55
C ILE A 968 -36.96 50.62 -16.35
N MET A 969 -38.15 50.66 -15.74
CA MET A 969 -39.41 50.49 -16.45
C MET A 969 -39.59 51.55 -17.54
N LEU A 970 -39.25 52.81 -17.24
CA LEU A 970 -39.31 53.91 -18.21
C LEU A 970 -38.33 53.69 -19.38
N SER A 971 -37.13 53.16 -19.13
CA SER A 971 -36.16 52.87 -20.20
C SER A 971 -36.54 51.69 -21.10
N VAL A 972 -37.31 50.73 -20.57
CA VAL A 972 -37.82 49.57 -21.32
C VAL A 972 -39.16 49.87 -22.02
N GLY A 973 -39.69 51.10 -21.89
CA GLY A 973 -40.90 51.54 -22.59
C GLY A 973 -42.21 51.19 -21.89
N ALA A 974 -42.23 51.12 -20.55
CA ALA A 974 -43.45 50.89 -19.78
C ALA A 974 -44.51 51.99 -20.01
N GLY A 975 -45.78 51.61 -19.94
CA GLY A 975 -46.92 52.52 -20.17
C GLY A 975 -47.00 53.66 -19.15
N VAL A 976 -47.45 54.83 -19.61
CA VAL A 976 -47.59 56.07 -18.81
C VAL A 976 -48.46 55.87 -17.57
N GLU A 977 -49.49 55.03 -17.67
CA GLU A 977 -50.41 54.71 -16.57
C GLU A 977 -49.70 54.06 -15.37
N ALA A 978 -48.77 53.13 -15.63
CA ALA A 978 -48.00 52.45 -14.58
C ALA A 978 -47.04 53.41 -13.86
N MET A 979 -46.39 54.30 -14.61
CA MET A 979 -45.51 55.33 -14.04
C MET A 979 -46.29 56.34 -13.19
N LEU A 980 -47.48 56.73 -13.64
CA LEU A 980 -48.37 57.61 -12.88
C LEU A 980 -48.82 56.95 -11.57
N ALA A 981 -49.19 55.67 -11.61
CA ALA A 981 -49.59 54.93 -10.42
C ALA A 981 -48.46 54.83 -9.37
N ILE A 982 -47.23 54.55 -9.81
CA ILE A 982 -46.04 54.50 -8.94
C ILE A 982 -45.77 55.89 -8.33
N LEU A 983 -45.85 56.97 -9.12
CA LEU A 983 -45.63 58.33 -8.64
C LEU A 983 -46.67 58.74 -7.58
N ILE A 984 -47.94 58.47 -7.83
CA ILE A 984 -49.03 58.73 -6.88
C ILE A 984 -48.80 57.94 -5.58
N ALA A 985 -48.46 56.66 -5.68
CA ALA A 985 -48.18 55.83 -4.51
C ALA A 985 -46.96 56.35 -3.71
N SER A 986 -45.88 56.78 -4.39
CA SER A 986 -44.73 57.41 -3.75
C SER A 986 -45.10 58.72 -3.04
N SER A 987 -45.90 59.59 -3.67
CA SER A 987 -46.36 60.85 -3.06
C SER A 987 -47.21 60.60 -1.82
N VAL A 988 -48.14 59.64 -1.87
CA VAL A 988 -48.97 59.26 -0.72
C VAL A 988 -48.10 58.77 0.43
N LEU A 989 -47.14 57.87 0.17
CA LEU A 989 -46.26 57.34 1.20
C LEU A 989 -45.36 58.42 1.82
N LEU A 990 -44.74 59.30 1.01
CA LEU A 990 -43.95 60.43 1.52
C LEU A 990 -44.81 61.39 2.36
N GLY A 991 -46.06 61.63 1.95
CA GLY A 991 -47.02 62.41 2.73
C GLY A 991 -47.29 61.81 4.11
N ILE A 992 -47.58 60.51 4.18
CA ILE A 992 -47.79 59.77 5.44
C ILE A 992 -46.56 59.84 6.34
N VAL A 993 -45.37 59.58 5.78
CA VAL A 993 -44.10 59.60 6.52
C VAL A 993 -43.81 60.99 7.08
N THR A 994 -44.03 62.04 6.27
CA THR A 994 -43.80 63.43 6.69
C THR A 994 -44.74 63.80 7.84
N TYR A 995 -46.02 63.46 7.72
CA TYR A 995 -47.02 63.66 8.76
C TYR A 995 -46.66 62.95 10.08
N LEU A 996 -46.28 61.66 10.00
CA LEU A 996 -45.88 60.88 11.18
C LEU A 996 -44.60 61.43 11.82
N ASN A 997 -43.59 61.81 11.04
CA ASN A 997 -42.37 62.40 11.58
C ASN A 997 -42.62 63.72 12.32
N GLN A 998 -43.48 64.59 11.78
CA GLN A 998 -43.89 65.83 12.46
C GLN A 998 -44.67 65.55 13.75
N THR A 999 -45.58 64.57 13.72
CA THR A 999 -46.40 64.20 14.88
C THR A 999 -45.55 63.65 16.04
N TYR A 1000 -44.49 62.90 15.73
CA TYR A 1000 -43.64 62.22 16.71
C TYR A 1000 -42.27 62.90 16.95
N GLU A 1001 -42.04 64.08 16.37
CA GLU A 1001 -40.75 64.80 16.34
C GLU A 1001 -40.07 64.93 17.71
N LYS A 1002 -40.82 65.39 18.74
CA LYS A 1002 -40.28 65.56 20.11
C LYS A 1002 -39.82 64.26 20.76
N ARG A 1003 -40.42 63.12 20.41
CA ARG A 1003 -40.05 61.81 20.94
C ARG A 1003 -38.89 61.19 20.13
N ILE A 1004 -38.81 61.49 18.83
CA ILE A 1004 -37.73 61.06 17.94
C ILE A 1004 -36.40 61.75 18.25
N ILE A 1005 -36.42 63.01 18.71
CA ILE A 1005 -35.20 63.77 19.04
C ILE A 1005 -34.60 63.33 20.40
N ASN A 1006 -35.44 62.77 21.29
CA ASN A 1006 -35.07 62.43 22.67
C ASN A 1006 -34.81 60.93 22.92
N GLY A 1007 -35.01 60.05 21.93
CA GLY A 1007 -34.79 58.60 22.00
C GLY A 1007 -34.00 58.10 20.80
#